data_AF-A0A2E9RVI4-F1
#
_entry.id   AF-A0A2E9RVI4-F1
#
_cell.length_a   1.000
_cell.length_b   1.000
_cell.length_c   1.000
_cell.angle_alpha   90.00
_cell.angle_beta   90.00
_cell.angle_gamma   90.00
#
_symmetry.space_group_name_H-M   'P 1'
#
loop_
_entity.id
_entity.type
_entity.pdbx_description
1 polymer ?
#
loop_
_entity_poly.entity_id
_entity_poly.type
_entity_poly.pdbx_seq_one_letter_code
_entity_poly.pdbx_strand_id
1 'polypeptide(L)'
;MKKIIYSVCLVSLFLIAENDAVAANDKVTQPNIIFVLSDDQAWNGLSARMHPDLPWSASDFVRTPNIARLAKQGMRFSAAYSPASVCSPTRVSLQTGKSPAQLQWTKAAPTMTAASGYKLIPPTIRKQIGREEITIAEMLKTAGYATAHYGKWHIAGGGPGQHGYDAHDGDTGNGDAAPHKDPNPVDIFGMSRRAIAFMEKNHAAKKPFFIQLSYHALHYPQNALEATKKEYQARGGRRNEKEITRGALAENLDTGVGMLMKALDELKAADNTYFIYMSDNGAGGGKGNGSLRGGKGGVWEGGIRVPLIIRGPSIQPNTFCHSRVVGYDFFPTFCQWAGVKRPLPKGVEGGSIVPLLAKGEGIVKRPREELVFHFPHYQSKDGPHTAILSGDLKLVRFYETDRLNLFNLRQDISESNDLALNMPAKTKELNEKLSEYLKQVNARLPVVNPQYDPNKPPSPTRKGGKGGKGGKGGGKKPNERPATLSNPALPVGKTLQWSANGGPQDIVAIYRGKALQVIQTVFGKPDATEGTFHIYRGLRIRDAKSGGNYKIVKFLITDGVVKAVQVESGGKGGGNKKNAGQGNRPQGNNPRGVRMPTPLFRTDVPAHLYNIILGRPTDSAITLSVLAHQAMDGFFTYGMKPDTLTNKTPVLQWKAGEANELDIKNLKPNTRYYYKFNYQLAGTNPTTSASAAFHTQRATGSSFVFTVQADSHLDFGTNPAVYERTLKNALTDRTDFHVALGDTFMTGKYVDHRKAYPHYLAQRYYFGRLCRSAPLFFVLGNHDGESLRYWDDTANNPAAWSANLRKELLPNPAPNGFYTGNSQPQQHIGLLEDYYAWEWGDGLFVTLDPFWFTQRTRGKVDNWVWTLGKTQYDWLASTLENSKNKYKFIFIHHLLGGVDRSQRGGKAAAAFFEWGGRNLDGQSEFAVKRPGWAKPIHDLLVQHNVSIVFHGHDHLYPKEELDGITYQCVPQPSHSRGGIRDAAEYGYKDGVILGSSGHIRVTVSPVAAKVDYVKSILPGAESNGRKNGMTAHSYNINSKQ
;
A
#
# COMPACT_ATOMS: atom_id res chain seq x y z
N MET A 1 -84.75 0.27 -23.15
CA MET A 1 -85.32 1.58 -22.80
C MET A 1 -84.90 1.96 -21.37
N LYS A 2 -85.11 3.23 -21.03
CA LYS A 2 -85.30 3.81 -19.68
C LYS A 2 -85.92 2.81 -18.67
N LYS A 3 -85.50 2.67 -17.40
CA LYS A 3 -85.23 3.61 -16.27
C LYS A 3 -86.44 3.74 -15.30
N ILE A 4 -86.15 3.51 -14.00
CA ILE A 4 -86.65 4.21 -12.78
C ILE A 4 -87.96 3.73 -12.09
N ILE A 5 -88.22 4.01 -10.79
CA ILE A 5 -87.80 3.43 -9.45
C ILE A 5 -88.97 3.75 -8.43
N TYR A 6 -88.88 3.25 -7.17
CA TYR A 6 -89.53 3.72 -5.90
C TYR A 6 -90.93 3.17 -5.54
N SER A 7 -91.31 2.90 -4.27
CA SER A 7 -90.65 2.91 -2.92
C SER A 7 -91.26 1.78 -2.04
N VAL A 8 -90.73 1.24 -0.91
CA VAL A 8 -89.69 1.57 0.11
C VAL A 8 -90.20 2.19 1.45
N CYS A 9 -90.37 1.33 2.47
CA CYS A 9 -90.41 1.56 3.95
C CYS A 9 -89.95 0.23 4.63
N LEU A 10 -88.98 0.13 5.56
CA LEU A 10 -88.84 0.64 6.95
C LEU A 10 -89.75 -0.12 7.96
N VAL A 11 -89.29 -0.73 9.08
CA VAL A 11 -87.96 -0.79 9.77
C VAL A 11 -87.75 -2.16 10.48
N SER A 12 -86.52 -2.68 10.57
CA SER A 12 -86.05 -3.50 11.70
C SER A 12 -84.53 -3.39 11.89
N LEU A 13 -84.07 -3.31 13.15
CA LEU A 13 -82.66 -3.09 13.49
C LEU A 13 -81.87 -4.41 13.59
N PHE A 14 -80.76 -4.49 12.87
CA PHE A 14 -79.52 -5.15 13.31
C PHE A 14 -78.32 -4.35 12.78
N LEU A 15 -77.19 -4.36 13.49
CA LEU A 15 -76.12 -3.38 13.24
C LEU A 15 -75.43 -3.57 11.89
N ILE A 16 -75.28 -2.46 11.17
CA ILE A 16 -74.20 -2.28 10.21
C ILE A 16 -72.94 -1.94 11.00
N ALA A 17 -71.91 -2.77 10.87
CA ALA A 17 -70.53 -2.37 11.11
C ALA A 17 -69.82 -2.28 9.75
N GLU A 18 -68.95 -1.29 9.58
CA GLU A 18 -68.18 -1.11 8.35
C GLU A 18 -67.25 -2.32 8.16
N ASN A 19 -67.47 -3.07 7.08
CA ASN A 19 -66.57 -4.16 6.70
C ASN A 19 -65.68 -3.65 5.57
N ASP A 20 -64.49 -3.20 5.96
CA ASP A 20 -63.52 -2.56 5.08
C ASP A 20 -63.22 -3.39 3.82
N ALA A 21 -62.96 -2.70 2.71
CA ALA A 21 -62.51 -3.35 1.50
C ALA A 21 -61.07 -3.87 1.71
N VAL A 22 -60.94 -5.13 2.13
CA VAL A 22 -59.66 -5.87 2.11
C VAL A 22 -59.27 -6.19 0.66
N ALA A 23 -58.98 -5.13 -0.10
CA ALA A 23 -58.07 -5.22 -1.22
C ALA A 23 -56.73 -5.72 -0.63
N ALA A 24 -56.31 -6.92 -1.04
CA ALA A 24 -55.08 -7.54 -0.59
C ALA A 24 -53.87 -6.73 -1.07
N ASN A 25 -53.54 -5.67 -0.33
CA ASN A 25 -52.40 -4.79 -0.55
C ASN A 25 -51.13 -5.45 -0.04
N ASP A 26 -50.87 -6.66 -0.55
CA ASP A 26 -49.63 -7.41 -0.37
C ASP A 26 -48.51 -6.63 -1.05
N LYS A 27 -47.97 -5.66 -0.30
CA LYS A 27 -46.71 -4.99 -0.60
C LYS A 27 -45.67 -6.08 -0.87
N VAL A 28 -45.29 -6.22 -2.14
CA VAL A 28 -44.24 -7.16 -2.59
C VAL A 28 -43.02 -6.93 -1.71
N THR A 29 -42.80 -7.85 -0.77
CA THR A 29 -41.76 -7.71 0.24
C THR A 29 -40.41 -7.82 -0.45
N GLN A 30 -39.56 -6.83 -0.22
CA GLN A 30 -38.20 -6.88 -0.75
C GLN A 30 -37.50 -8.12 -0.17
N PRO A 31 -36.98 -9.03 -1.02
CA PRO A 31 -36.43 -10.30 -0.57
C PRO A 31 -35.06 -10.09 0.05
N ASN A 32 -34.77 -10.83 1.12
CA ASN A 32 -33.42 -10.85 1.68
C ASN A 32 -32.48 -11.55 0.71
N ILE A 33 -31.20 -11.18 0.75
CA ILE A 33 -30.17 -11.73 -0.14
C ILE A 33 -28.97 -12.17 0.71
N ILE A 34 -28.64 -13.46 0.68
CA ILE A 34 -27.43 -14.02 1.30
C ILE A 34 -26.55 -14.57 0.19
N PHE A 35 -25.41 -13.93 -0.05
CA PHE A 35 -24.42 -14.35 -1.01
C PHE A 35 -23.20 -14.94 -0.30
N VAL A 36 -23.14 -16.28 -0.26
CA VAL A 36 -22.02 -17.04 0.27
C VAL A 36 -20.97 -17.24 -0.83
N LEU A 37 -19.73 -16.80 -0.56
CA LEU A 37 -18.61 -16.88 -1.48
C LEU A 37 -17.46 -17.68 -0.84
N SER A 38 -17.16 -18.86 -1.39
CA SER A 38 -15.98 -19.66 -1.04
C SER A 38 -14.72 -19.20 -1.78
N ASP A 39 -13.56 -19.58 -1.24
CA ASP A 39 -12.24 -19.15 -1.71
C ASP A 39 -11.51 -20.39 -2.27
N ASP A 40 -11.08 -20.38 -3.54
CA ASP A 40 -10.44 -21.54 -4.18
C ASP A 40 -11.24 -22.86 -4.12
N GLN A 41 -12.53 -22.90 -4.49
CA GLN A 41 -13.26 -24.18 -4.65
C GLN A 41 -13.35 -24.63 -6.12
N ALA A 42 -13.19 -25.95 -6.34
CA ALA A 42 -13.40 -26.58 -7.64
C ALA A 42 -14.89 -26.71 -7.98
N TRP A 43 -15.23 -26.71 -9.27
CA TRP A 43 -16.61 -26.93 -9.75
C TRP A 43 -17.21 -28.25 -9.25
N ASN A 44 -16.43 -29.34 -9.27
CA ASN A 44 -16.78 -30.64 -8.67
C ASN A 44 -16.23 -30.81 -7.23
N GLY A 45 -16.04 -29.70 -6.51
CA GLY A 45 -15.53 -29.68 -5.13
C GLY A 45 -16.61 -29.82 -4.04
N LEU A 46 -17.77 -30.40 -4.38
CA LEU A 46 -18.97 -30.53 -3.55
C LEU A 46 -19.57 -31.94 -3.71
N SER A 47 -20.36 -32.41 -2.74
CA SER A 47 -21.20 -33.61 -2.92
C SER A 47 -22.41 -33.37 -3.83
N ALA A 48 -22.74 -32.11 -4.14
CA ALA A 48 -23.77 -31.77 -5.10
C ALA A 48 -23.27 -32.02 -6.53
N ARG A 49 -23.96 -32.86 -7.29
CA ARG A 49 -23.71 -33.09 -8.73
C ARG A 49 -24.07 -31.82 -9.51
N MET A 50 -23.07 -31.09 -10.01
CA MET A 50 -23.26 -29.79 -10.67
C MET A 50 -23.78 -29.87 -12.12
N HIS A 51 -23.84 -31.05 -12.74
CA HIS A 51 -24.41 -31.27 -14.07
C HIS A 51 -25.12 -32.64 -14.13
N PRO A 52 -26.41 -32.70 -14.56
CA PRO A 52 -27.21 -33.92 -14.49
C PRO A 52 -26.64 -35.08 -15.31
N ASP A 53 -25.92 -34.80 -16.39
CA ASP A 53 -25.33 -35.82 -17.29
C ASP A 53 -23.89 -36.22 -16.92
N LEU A 54 -23.21 -35.47 -16.05
CA LEU A 54 -21.79 -35.73 -15.71
C LEU A 54 -21.67 -36.21 -14.25
N PRO A 55 -21.49 -37.53 -13.97
CA PRO A 55 -21.46 -38.04 -12.59
C PRO A 55 -20.31 -37.44 -11.75
N TRP A 56 -19.14 -37.31 -12.38
CA TRP A 56 -17.93 -36.73 -11.81
C TRP A 56 -18.02 -35.22 -11.48
N SER A 57 -19.15 -34.57 -11.79
CA SER A 57 -19.46 -33.21 -11.33
C SER A 57 -19.85 -33.15 -9.84
N ALA A 58 -20.05 -34.31 -9.19
CA ALA A 58 -19.98 -34.46 -7.73
C ALA A 58 -18.60 -35.00 -7.31
N SER A 59 -18.15 -34.64 -6.11
CA SER A 59 -16.93 -35.17 -5.51
C SER A 59 -17.14 -36.58 -4.95
N ASP A 60 -16.22 -37.49 -5.27
CA ASP A 60 -16.15 -38.84 -4.67
C ASP A 60 -15.67 -38.81 -3.20
N PHE A 61 -15.11 -37.68 -2.77
CA PHE A 61 -14.35 -37.56 -1.53
C PHE A 61 -14.89 -36.46 -0.61
N VAL A 62 -15.20 -35.28 -1.12
CA VAL A 62 -15.62 -34.15 -0.29
C VAL A 62 -17.10 -34.30 0.09
N ARG A 63 -17.37 -34.35 1.40
CA ARG A 63 -18.71 -34.39 2.00
C ARG A 63 -19.19 -32.95 2.27
N THR A 64 -20.28 -32.56 1.64
CA THR A 64 -20.96 -31.26 1.85
C THR A 64 -22.48 -31.47 1.91
N PRO A 65 -23.00 -32.08 2.99
CA PRO A 65 -24.42 -32.42 3.10
C PRO A 65 -25.36 -31.20 3.13
N ASN A 66 -24.97 -30.06 3.70
CA ASN A 66 -25.81 -28.86 3.75
C ASN A 66 -25.88 -28.15 2.39
N ILE A 67 -24.76 -28.06 1.67
CA ILE A 67 -24.73 -27.51 0.31
C ILE A 67 -25.42 -28.48 -0.66
N ALA A 68 -25.40 -29.79 -0.41
CA ALA A 68 -26.22 -30.76 -1.13
C ALA A 68 -27.73 -30.62 -0.79
N ARG A 69 -28.09 -30.27 0.46
CA ARG A 69 -29.46 -29.88 0.84
C ARG A 69 -29.89 -28.61 0.10
N LEU A 70 -29.06 -27.57 0.07
CA LEU A 70 -29.30 -26.34 -0.68
C LEU A 70 -29.54 -26.63 -2.17
N ALA A 71 -28.74 -27.52 -2.78
CA ALA A 71 -28.90 -27.94 -4.17
C ALA A 71 -30.19 -28.76 -4.43
N LYS A 72 -30.70 -29.49 -3.43
CA LYS A 72 -32.03 -30.13 -3.49
C LYS A 72 -33.17 -29.13 -3.26
N GLN A 73 -32.94 -28.05 -2.52
CA GLN A 73 -33.93 -27.00 -2.22
C GLN A 73 -33.98 -25.87 -3.26
N GLY A 74 -33.20 -25.94 -4.35
CA GLY A 74 -33.14 -24.90 -5.36
C GLY A 74 -32.52 -25.36 -6.68
N MET A 75 -31.87 -24.44 -7.39
CA MET A 75 -31.33 -24.61 -8.74
C MET A 75 -29.80 -24.65 -8.74
N ARG A 76 -29.22 -25.60 -9.49
CA ARG A 76 -27.77 -25.67 -9.79
C ARG A 76 -27.46 -25.09 -11.16
N PHE A 77 -26.29 -24.48 -11.32
CA PHE A 77 -25.82 -23.97 -12.62
C PHE A 77 -24.55 -24.71 -13.06
N SER A 78 -24.58 -25.38 -14.22
CA SER A 78 -23.38 -26.05 -14.76
C SER A 78 -22.37 -25.07 -15.35
N ALA A 79 -22.87 -24.04 -16.03
CA ALA A 79 -22.09 -23.09 -16.80
C ALA A 79 -21.97 -21.74 -16.07
N ALA A 80 -21.69 -21.83 -14.77
CA ALA A 80 -21.40 -20.69 -13.91
C ALA A 80 -19.90 -20.40 -13.88
N TYR A 81 -19.56 -19.14 -14.16
CA TYR A 81 -18.19 -18.67 -14.29
C TYR A 81 -17.85 -17.62 -13.23
N SER A 82 -16.67 -17.76 -12.66
CA SER A 82 -16.03 -16.69 -11.93
C SER A 82 -15.47 -15.66 -12.93
N PRO A 83 -15.63 -14.35 -12.71
CA PRO A 83 -15.06 -13.30 -13.56
C PRO A 83 -13.56 -13.42 -13.80
N ALA A 84 -12.81 -14.06 -12.89
CA ALA A 84 -11.40 -14.37 -13.04
C ALA A 84 -11.03 -15.74 -12.48
N SER A 85 -9.87 -16.24 -12.90
CA SER A 85 -9.24 -17.44 -12.32
C SER A 85 -8.45 -17.17 -11.03
N VAL A 86 -8.63 -16.01 -10.39
CA VAL A 86 -7.96 -15.59 -9.14
C VAL A 86 -8.81 -14.61 -8.30
N CYS A 87 -8.68 -14.69 -6.97
CA CYS A 87 -9.51 -14.05 -5.95
C CYS A 87 -9.86 -12.55 -6.13
N SER A 88 -8.91 -11.61 -5.96
CA SER A 88 -9.24 -10.16 -5.87
C SER A 88 -9.94 -9.62 -7.12
N PRO A 89 -9.48 -9.93 -8.36
CA PRO A 89 -10.20 -9.59 -9.59
C PRO A 89 -11.68 -9.98 -9.58
N THR A 90 -12.00 -11.19 -9.13
CA THR A 90 -13.39 -11.64 -8.97
C THR A 90 -14.13 -10.84 -7.92
N ARG A 91 -13.51 -10.63 -6.74
CA ARG A 91 -14.17 -9.94 -5.62
C ARG A 91 -14.54 -8.50 -5.99
N VAL A 92 -13.65 -7.73 -6.64
CA VAL A 92 -13.98 -6.38 -7.13
C VAL A 92 -14.99 -6.40 -8.29
N SER A 93 -14.94 -7.42 -9.16
CA SER A 93 -15.93 -7.60 -10.24
C SER A 93 -17.34 -7.86 -9.70
N LEU A 94 -17.47 -8.68 -8.65
CA LEU A 94 -18.71 -8.91 -7.91
C LEU A 94 -19.23 -7.63 -7.25
N GLN A 95 -18.35 -6.76 -6.74
CA GLN A 95 -18.76 -5.48 -6.14
C GLN A 95 -19.27 -4.46 -7.16
N THR A 96 -18.80 -4.49 -8.41
CA THR A 96 -18.98 -3.39 -9.38
C THR A 96 -19.79 -3.75 -10.63
N GLY A 97 -20.06 -5.04 -10.87
CA GLY A 97 -20.73 -5.51 -12.09
C GLY A 97 -19.89 -5.38 -13.37
N LYS A 98 -18.57 -5.14 -13.23
CA LYS A 98 -17.61 -4.91 -14.32
C LYS A 98 -16.63 -6.07 -14.45
N SER A 99 -16.12 -6.35 -15.64
CA SER A 99 -15.09 -7.39 -15.81
C SER A 99 -13.73 -6.96 -15.24
N PRO A 100 -12.88 -7.94 -14.85
CA PRO A 100 -11.47 -7.69 -14.54
C PRO A 100 -10.66 -7.00 -15.65
N ALA A 101 -11.08 -7.15 -16.91
CA ALA A 101 -10.43 -6.53 -18.06
C ALA A 101 -10.66 -5.01 -18.05
N GLN A 102 -11.93 -4.59 -17.98
CA GLN A 102 -12.34 -3.19 -17.90
C GLN A 102 -11.84 -2.50 -16.62
N LEU A 103 -11.85 -3.21 -15.48
CA LEU A 103 -11.30 -2.73 -14.22
C LEU A 103 -9.75 -2.64 -14.22
N GLN A 104 -9.06 -3.17 -15.24
CA GLN A 104 -7.60 -3.30 -15.29
C GLN A 104 -7.00 -4.01 -14.04
N TRP A 105 -7.80 -4.87 -13.39
CA TRP A 105 -7.47 -5.55 -12.14
C TRP A 105 -7.53 -7.05 -12.37
N THR A 106 -6.47 -7.60 -12.96
CA THR A 106 -6.46 -9.00 -13.46
C THR A 106 -5.66 -10.00 -12.61
N LYS A 107 -5.03 -9.56 -11.51
CA LYS A 107 -4.32 -10.44 -10.55
C LYS A 107 -4.16 -9.77 -9.17
N ALA A 108 -3.78 -10.52 -8.13
CA ALA A 108 -3.50 -10.01 -6.77
C ALA A 108 -2.01 -9.96 -6.39
N ALA A 109 -1.17 -10.78 -7.03
CA ALA A 109 0.26 -10.94 -6.76
C ALA A 109 1.10 -9.67 -7.05
N PRO A 110 2.37 -9.58 -6.61
CA PRO A 110 3.27 -8.52 -7.08
C PRO A 110 3.40 -8.49 -8.61
N THR A 111 3.63 -7.31 -9.17
CA THR A 111 3.91 -7.14 -10.60
C THR A 111 5.23 -7.84 -10.94
N MET A 112 5.26 -8.55 -12.07
CA MET A 112 6.47 -9.17 -12.60
C MET A 112 7.15 -8.20 -13.58
N THR A 113 8.47 -8.16 -13.57
CA THR A 113 9.29 -7.20 -14.33
C THR A 113 10.24 -7.92 -15.30
N ALA A 114 10.90 -7.19 -16.19
CA ALA A 114 11.93 -7.71 -17.09
C ALA A 114 12.96 -8.63 -16.39
N ALA A 115 13.43 -8.19 -15.21
CA ALA A 115 14.36 -8.92 -14.36
C ALA A 115 13.80 -10.21 -13.72
N SER A 116 12.54 -10.57 -13.98
CA SER A 116 11.96 -11.87 -13.62
C SER A 116 12.36 -12.98 -14.61
N GLY A 117 12.92 -12.64 -15.77
CA GLY A 117 13.48 -13.59 -16.75
C GLY A 117 12.45 -14.37 -17.57
N TYR A 118 11.17 -14.00 -17.54
CA TYR A 118 10.13 -14.59 -18.39
C TYR A 118 10.12 -13.93 -19.78
N LYS A 119 9.63 -14.62 -20.83
CA LYS A 119 9.63 -14.10 -22.21
C LYS A 119 8.76 -12.85 -22.38
N LEU A 120 7.71 -12.69 -21.58
CA LEU A 120 6.88 -11.50 -21.51
C LEU A 120 6.96 -10.80 -20.13
N ILE A 121 6.62 -9.52 -20.12
CA ILE A 121 6.37 -8.71 -18.93
C ILE A 121 4.83 -8.56 -18.77
N PRO A 122 4.22 -9.17 -17.75
CA PRO A 122 2.83 -8.93 -17.39
C PRO A 122 2.53 -7.45 -17.08
N PRO A 123 1.31 -6.95 -17.36
CA PRO A 123 0.96 -5.56 -17.13
C PRO A 123 0.94 -5.20 -15.63
N THR A 124 1.16 -3.92 -15.34
CA THR A 124 0.95 -3.37 -13.99
C THR A 124 -0.51 -3.50 -13.58
N ILE A 125 -0.74 -4.01 -12.38
CA ILE A 125 -2.07 -4.41 -11.89
C ILE A 125 -2.67 -3.27 -11.04
N ARG A 126 -3.93 -2.88 -11.26
CA ARG A 126 -4.68 -2.13 -10.23
C ARG A 126 -4.91 -3.03 -9.01
N LYS A 127 -4.85 -2.45 -7.81
CA LYS A 127 -5.12 -3.16 -6.53
C LYS A 127 -5.99 -2.37 -5.56
N GLN A 128 -6.39 -1.17 -5.94
CA GLN A 128 -7.25 -0.30 -5.18
C GLN A 128 -8.51 -0.05 -6.01
N ILE A 129 -9.68 -0.15 -5.37
CA ILE A 129 -10.94 0.19 -6.02
C ILE A 129 -11.02 1.71 -6.26
N GLY A 130 -11.57 2.11 -7.41
CA GLY A 130 -11.72 3.52 -7.76
C GLY A 130 -12.67 4.23 -6.79
N ARG A 131 -12.50 5.54 -6.59
CA ARG A 131 -13.53 6.36 -5.90
C ARG A 131 -14.71 6.69 -6.82
N GLU A 132 -14.52 6.43 -8.11
CA GLU A 132 -15.49 6.49 -9.19
C GLU A 132 -16.34 5.21 -9.33
N GLU A 133 -15.99 4.14 -8.60
CA GLU A 133 -16.66 2.85 -8.66
C GLU A 133 -17.76 2.77 -7.59
N ILE A 134 -19.03 2.69 -8.02
CA ILE A 134 -20.17 2.50 -7.13
C ILE A 134 -20.37 1.01 -6.91
N THR A 135 -20.33 0.59 -5.65
CA THR A 135 -20.45 -0.81 -5.27
C THR A 135 -21.89 -1.27 -5.05
N ILE A 136 -22.09 -2.59 -5.04
CA ILE A 136 -23.42 -3.18 -4.91
C ILE A 136 -24.09 -2.86 -3.57
N ALA A 137 -23.36 -2.79 -2.46
CA ALA A 137 -23.94 -2.43 -1.17
C ALA A 137 -24.45 -0.97 -1.16
N GLU A 138 -23.77 -0.05 -1.86
CA GLU A 138 -24.23 1.32 -2.04
C GLU A 138 -25.50 1.39 -2.90
N MET A 139 -25.58 0.60 -3.97
CA MET A 139 -26.81 0.50 -4.79
C MET A 139 -27.98 -0.08 -3.98
N LEU A 140 -27.77 -1.16 -3.23
CA LEU A 140 -28.80 -1.80 -2.40
C LEU A 140 -29.27 -0.89 -1.26
N LYS A 141 -28.38 -0.06 -0.70
CA LYS A 141 -28.76 0.99 0.25
C LYS A 141 -29.74 2.01 -0.33
N THR A 142 -29.68 2.33 -1.63
CA THR A 142 -30.69 3.21 -2.25
C THR A 142 -32.09 2.58 -2.33
N ALA A 143 -32.20 1.27 -2.12
CA ALA A 143 -33.46 0.53 -1.96
C ALA A 143 -33.78 0.21 -0.49
N GLY A 144 -33.10 0.83 0.48
CA GLY A 144 -33.40 0.69 1.91
C GLY A 144 -32.81 -0.54 2.61
N TYR A 145 -31.99 -1.35 1.92
CA TYR A 145 -31.41 -2.56 2.52
C TYR A 145 -30.45 -2.26 3.68
N ALA A 146 -30.40 -3.16 4.66
CA ALA A 146 -29.26 -3.27 5.58
C ALA A 146 -28.18 -4.15 4.93
N THR A 147 -26.91 -3.77 5.03
CA THR A 147 -25.81 -4.43 4.30
C THR A 147 -24.71 -4.95 5.22
N ALA A 148 -24.27 -6.19 5.05
CA ALA A 148 -23.13 -6.75 5.79
C ALA A 148 -22.11 -7.50 4.91
N HIS A 149 -20.82 -7.37 5.25
CA HIS A 149 -19.74 -8.14 4.64
C HIS A 149 -18.84 -8.80 5.70
N TYR A 150 -18.96 -10.11 5.85
CA TYR A 150 -18.14 -10.89 6.78
C TYR A 150 -17.10 -11.73 6.03
N GLY A 151 -15.92 -11.90 6.63
CA GLY A 151 -14.78 -12.60 6.04
C GLY A 151 -13.99 -11.77 5.03
N LYS A 152 -13.34 -12.49 4.09
CA LYS A 152 -12.30 -12.04 3.16
C LYS A 152 -12.77 -10.99 2.16
N TRP A 153 -12.40 -9.73 2.39
CA TRP A 153 -12.65 -8.63 1.45
C TRP A 153 -11.65 -8.66 0.28
N HIS A 154 -10.36 -8.49 0.56
CA HIS A 154 -9.22 -8.67 -0.35
C HIS A 154 -9.23 -7.73 -1.58
N ILE A 155 -9.84 -6.55 -1.41
CA ILE A 155 -9.94 -5.43 -2.35
C ILE A 155 -9.44 -4.18 -1.60
N ALA A 156 -8.20 -3.73 -1.84
CA ALA A 156 -7.71 -2.58 -1.07
C ALA A 156 -8.47 -1.30 -1.43
N GLY A 157 -8.53 -0.36 -0.49
CA GLY A 157 -9.15 0.95 -0.69
C GLY A 157 -10.23 1.30 0.33
N GLY A 158 -10.08 0.88 1.59
CA GLY A 158 -10.88 1.38 2.71
C GLY A 158 -11.73 0.34 3.43
N GLY A 159 -11.66 -0.93 3.03
CA GLY A 159 -12.52 -2.00 3.55
C GLY A 159 -14.02 -1.82 3.26
N PRO A 160 -14.87 -2.80 3.60
CA PRO A 160 -16.28 -2.81 3.22
C PRO A 160 -17.08 -1.59 3.68
N GLY A 161 -16.72 -0.96 4.81
CA GLY A 161 -17.44 0.21 5.34
C GLY A 161 -17.36 1.46 4.47
N GLN A 162 -16.25 1.66 3.74
CA GLN A 162 -16.14 2.72 2.74
C GLN A 162 -16.87 2.36 1.43
N HIS A 163 -17.30 1.11 1.27
CA HIS A 163 -17.99 0.54 0.11
C HIS A 163 -19.39 0.07 0.50
N GLY A 164 -20.11 0.92 1.24
CA GLY A 164 -21.54 0.78 1.51
C GLY A 164 -21.97 -0.18 2.61
N TYR A 165 -21.12 -1.05 3.17
CA TYR A 165 -21.56 -2.06 4.14
C TYR A 165 -21.75 -1.50 5.57
N ASP A 166 -22.94 -1.72 6.17
CA ASP A 166 -23.28 -1.29 7.55
C ASP A 166 -22.55 -2.08 8.65
N ALA A 167 -22.23 -3.36 8.41
CA ALA A 167 -21.54 -4.22 9.36
C ALA A 167 -20.49 -5.08 8.66
N HIS A 168 -19.26 -5.12 9.18
CA HIS A 168 -18.16 -5.80 8.49
C HIS A 168 -16.98 -6.19 9.38
N ASP A 169 -16.14 -7.11 8.87
CA ASP A 169 -14.89 -7.51 9.52
C ASP A 169 -13.67 -6.62 9.14
N GLY A 170 -13.84 -5.63 8.26
CA GLY A 170 -12.78 -4.69 7.83
C GLY A 170 -12.06 -5.08 6.53
N ASP A 171 -10.92 -4.42 6.24
CA ASP A 171 -10.11 -4.65 5.01
C ASP A 171 -9.25 -5.93 5.12
N THR A 172 -9.94 -7.07 5.28
CA THR A 172 -9.32 -8.40 5.48
C THR A 172 -8.79 -9.00 4.17
N GLY A 173 -7.76 -9.84 4.26
CA GLY A 173 -7.13 -10.51 3.12
C GLY A 173 -6.84 -12.00 3.35
N ASN A 174 -5.74 -12.48 2.77
CA ASN A 174 -5.33 -13.89 2.91
C ASN A 174 -4.67 -14.21 4.27
N GLY A 175 -4.22 -13.20 5.02
CA GLY A 175 -3.46 -13.39 6.26
C GLY A 175 -4.36 -13.64 7.48
N ASP A 176 -5.54 -13.05 7.47
CA ASP A 176 -6.42 -12.87 8.62
C ASP A 176 -7.11 -14.17 9.07
N ALA A 177 -7.12 -15.18 8.19
CA ALA A 177 -7.50 -16.55 8.54
C ALA A 177 -6.49 -17.26 9.47
N ALA A 178 -5.21 -16.84 9.50
CA ALA A 178 -4.13 -17.60 10.13
C ALA A 178 -4.13 -17.68 11.68
N PRO A 179 -4.70 -16.71 12.43
CA PRO A 179 -4.97 -16.88 13.86
C PRO A 179 -6.05 -17.94 14.14
N HIS A 180 -7.03 -18.11 13.24
CA HIS A 180 -8.25 -18.86 13.49
C HIS A 180 -8.06 -20.36 13.17
N LYS A 181 -8.01 -21.16 14.25
CA LYS A 181 -7.75 -22.61 14.26
C LYS A 181 -8.87 -23.31 15.04
N ASP A 182 -8.82 -24.64 15.12
CA ASP A 182 -9.67 -25.45 16.01
C ASP A 182 -9.81 -24.78 17.41
N PRO A 183 -11.04 -24.54 17.92
CA PRO A 183 -12.34 -25.06 17.45
C PRO A 183 -13.09 -24.17 16.43
N ASN A 184 -12.45 -23.17 15.83
CA ASN A 184 -13.03 -22.25 14.84
C ASN A 184 -12.08 -22.04 13.63
N PRO A 185 -11.89 -23.08 12.79
CA PRO A 185 -10.97 -23.03 11.65
C PRO A 185 -11.30 -21.90 10.67
N VAL A 186 -10.30 -21.07 10.34
CA VAL A 186 -10.35 -19.94 9.38
C VAL A 186 -11.59 -19.03 9.56
N ASP A 187 -12.03 -18.90 10.81
CA ASP A 187 -13.20 -18.19 11.33
C ASP A 187 -14.57 -18.63 10.80
N ILE A 188 -14.71 -19.84 10.23
CA ILE A 188 -15.96 -20.31 9.61
C ILE A 188 -17.17 -20.12 10.54
N PHE A 189 -17.09 -20.58 11.79
CA PHE A 189 -18.21 -20.50 12.73
C PHE A 189 -18.34 -19.11 13.36
N GLY A 190 -17.26 -18.34 13.42
CA GLY A 190 -17.25 -16.94 13.84
C GLY A 190 -18.03 -16.06 12.86
N MET A 191 -17.62 -16.06 11.59
CA MET A 191 -18.32 -15.35 10.50
C MET A 191 -19.79 -15.79 10.38
N SER A 192 -20.07 -17.10 10.49
CA SER A 192 -21.44 -17.64 10.48
C SER A 192 -22.30 -17.02 11.58
N ARG A 193 -21.81 -16.96 12.83
CA ARG A 193 -22.55 -16.34 13.94
C ARG A 193 -22.75 -14.83 13.77
N ARG A 194 -21.78 -14.11 13.19
CA ARG A 194 -21.94 -12.67 12.90
C ARG A 194 -23.01 -12.43 11.82
N ALA A 195 -23.05 -13.25 10.78
CA ALA A 195 -24.10 -13.23 9.77
C ALA A 195 -25.49 -13.58 10.34
N ILE A 196 -25.58 -14.56 11.24
CA ILE A 196 -26.83 -14.92 11.94
C ILE A 196 -27.33 -13.77 12.82
N ALA A 197 -26.48 -13.19 13.67
CA ALA A 197 -26.88 -12.04 14.50
C ALA A 197 -27.33 -10.82 13.69
N PHE A 198 -26.74 -10.60 12.50
CA PHE A 198 -27.20 -9.56 11.58
C PHE A 198 -28.54 -9.89 10.91
N MET A 199 -28.76 -11.17 10.57
CA MET A 199 -30.02 -11.70 10.02
C MET A 199 -31.16 -11.54 11.03
N GLU A 200 -30.97 -12.02 12.26
CA GLU A 200 -31.91 -11.92 13.38
C GLU A 200 -32.32 -10.47 13.66
N LYS A 201 -31.32 -9.58 13.80
CA LYS A 201 -31.54 -8.15 14.07
C LYS A 201 -32.41 -7.49 13.00
N ASN A 202 -32.10 -7.69 11.72
CA ASN A 202 -32.82 -7.02 10.63
C ASN A 202 -34.18 -7.65 10.36
N HIS A 203 -34.31 -8.97 10.51
CA HIS A 203 -35.60 -9.67 10.45
C HIS A 203 -36.56 -9.18 11.55
N ALA A 204 -36.10 -9.08 12.81
CA ALA A 204 -36.89 -8.53 13.90
C ALA A 204 -37.30 -7.06 13.66
N ALA A 205 -36.42 -6.27 13.05
CA ALA A 205 -36.70 -4.90 12.60
C ALA A 205 -37.55 -4.81 11.31
N LYS A 206 -38.00 -5.94 10.74
CA LYS A 206 -38.72 -6.06 9.46
C LYS A 206 -38.03 -5.35 8.28
N LYS A 207 -36.69 -5.26 8.32
CA LYS A 207 -35.87 -4.56 7.32
C LYS A 207 -35.20 -5.58 6.38
N PRO A 208 -35.30 -5.42 5.04
CA PRO A 208 -34.63 -6.32 4.11
C PRO A 208 -33.11 -6.20 4.24
N PHE A 209 -32.41 -7.34 4.18
CA PHE A 209 -30.95 -7.38 4.35
C PHE A 209 -30.21 -8.05 3.19
N PHE A 210 -28.98 -7.58 2.97
CA PHE A 210 -27.98 -8.18 2.10
C PHE A 210 -26.76 -8.58 2.93
N ILE A 211 -26.40 -9.86 2.89
CA ILE A 211 -25.18 -10.39 3.54
C ILE A 211 -24.29 -10.97 2.44
N GLN A 212 -23.10 -10.40 2.24
CA GLN A 212 -22.03 -11.09 1.53
C GLN A 212 -21.12 -11.79 2.55
N LEU A 213 -21.11 -13.11 2.51
CA LEU A 213 -20.33 -13.95 3.41
C LEU A 213 -19.15 -14.58 2.66
N SER A 214 -18.02 -13.89 2.74
CA SER A 214 -16.79 -14.20 2.03
C SER A 214 -15.87 -15.11 2.84
N TYR A 215 -16.16 -16.41 2.89
CA TYR A 215 -15.32 -17.36 3.63
C TYR A 215 -13.85 -17.34 3.14
N HIS A 216 -12.89 -17.51 4.07
CA HIS A 216 -11.48 -17.75 3.75
C HIS A 216 -11.20 -19.23 3.40
N ALA A 217 -12.13 -20.13 3.71
CA ALA A 217 -12.08 -21.53 3.30
C ALA A 217 -12.35 -21.62 1.79
N LEU A 218 -11.54 -22.31 0.97
CA LEU A 218 -10.54 -23.35 1.20
C LEU A 218 -9.08 -22.88 0.96
N HIS A 219 -8.79 -21.59 1.05
CA HIS A 219 -7.47 -21.02 0.78
C HIS A 219 -6.42 -21.41 1.84
N TYR A 220 -5.16 -21.04 1.62
CA TYR A 220 -4.13 -21.13 2.66
C TYR A 220 -4.36 -20.04 3.73
N PRO A 221 -4.23 -20.33 5.04
CA PRO A 221 -3.84 -21.62 5.62
C PRO A 221 -4.97 -22.65 5.65
N GLN A 222 -4.64 -23.86 5.19
CA GLN A 222 -5.58 -24.98 5.18
C GLN A 222 -5.53 -25.67 6.55
N ASN A 223 -6.40 -25.24 7.46
CA ASN A 223 -6.61 -25.89 8.76
C ASN A 223 -8.10 -26.13 9.02
N ALA A 224 -8.48 -27.39 9.22
CA ALA A 224 -9.81 -27.85 9.61
C ALA A 224 -9.85 -28.22 11.12
N LEU A 225 -11.03 -28.57 11.65
CA LEU A 225 -11.18 -29.22 12.95
C LEU A 225 -10.42 -30.55 13.00
N GLU A 226 -9.75 -30.85 14.12
CA GLU A 226 -8.98 -32.09 14.29
C GLU A 226 -9.88 -33.34 14.31
N ALA A 227 -11.14 -33.20 14.73
CA ALA A 227 -12.14 -34.28 14.60
C ALA A 227 -12.42 -34.61 13.13
N THR A 228 -12.82 -33.61 12.33
CA THR A 228 -13.09 -33.78 10.90
C THR A 228 -11.86 -34.25 10.13
N LYS A 229 -10.64 -33.78 10.49
CA LYS A 229 -9.41 -34.33 9.88
C LYS A 229 -9.26 -35.84 10.09
N LYS A 230 -9.53 -36.36 11.29
CA LYS A 230 -9.45 -37.81 11.57
C LYS A 230 -10.42 -38.62 10.71
N GLU A 231 -11.65 -38.14 10.52
CA GLU A 231 -12.60 -38.75 9.59
C GLU A 231 -12.06 -38.77 8.15
N TYR A 232 -11.47 -37.65 7.69
CA TYR A 232 -10.87 -37.57 6.35
C TYR A 232 -9.62 -38.43 6.20
N GLN A 233 -8.80 -38.58 7.25
CA GLN A 233 -7.65 -39.48 7.27
C GLN A 233 -8.09 -40.94 7.15
N ALA A 234 -9.09 -41.36 7.92
CA ALA A 234 -9.63 -42.73 7.88
C ALA A 234 -10.19 -43.11 6.48
N ARG A 235 -10.96 -42.21 5.85
CA ARG A 235 -11.49 -42.39 4.48
C ARG A 235 -10.53 -41.94 3.36
N GLY A 236 -9.30 -41.59 3.70
CA GLY A 236 -8.35 -40.94 2.78
C GLY A 236 -7.83 -41.86 1.67
N GLY A 237 -7.63 -43.14 1.98
CA GLY A 237 -6.94 -44.08 1.11
C GLY A 237 -5.52 -43.59 0.79
N ARG A 238 -5.19 -43.48 -0.50
CA ARG A 238 -3.86 -43.00 -0.97
C ARG A 238 -3.75 -41.48 -1.11
N ARG A 239 -4.73 -40.70 -0.64
CA ARG A 239 -4.71 -39.22 -0.71
C ARG A 239 -3.70 -38.62 0.27
N ASN A 240 -3.04 -37.53 -0.11
CA ASN A 240 -2.02 -36.90 0.72
C ASN A 240 -2.62 -35.89 1.73
N GLU A 241 -1.90 -35.59 2.81
CA GLU A 241 -2.36 -34.73 3.93
C GLU A 241 -2.96 -33.37 3.51
N LYS A 242 -2.57 -32.80 2.37
CA LYS A 242 -3.17 -31.58 1.82
C LYS A 242 -4.54 -31.86 1.18
N GLU A 243 -4.69 -32.96 0.44
CA GLU A 243 -6.00 -33.41 -0.07
C GLU A 243 -6.95 -33.74 1.10
N ILE A 244 -6.46 -34.45 2.11
CA ILE A 244 -7.16 -34.76 3.38
C ILE A 244 -7.65 -33.48 4.06
N THR A 245 -6.74 -32.57 4.43
CA THR A 245 -7.07 -31.37 5.22
C THR A 245 -7.99 -30.41 4.45
N ARG A 246 -7.86 -30.34 3.12
CA ARG A 246 -8.73 -29.54 2.26
C ARG A 246 -10.13 -30.13 2.14
N GLY A 247 -10.28 -31.45 2.16
CA GLY A 247 -11.58 -32.12 2.26
C GLY A 247 -12.26 -31.82 3.60
N ALA A 248 -11.55 -32.01 4.71
CA ALA A 248 -12.07 -31.70 6.04
C ALA A 248 -12.46 -30.22 6.20
N LEU A 249 -11.69 -29.30 5.60
CA LEU A 249 -11.99 -27.86 5.61
C LEU A 249 -13.25 -27.51 4.80
N ALA A 250 -13.51 -28.24 3.71
CA ALA A 250 -14.73 -28.07 2.92
C ALA A 250 -15.99 -28.58 3.65
N GLU A 251 -15.86 -29.60 4.48
CA GLU A 251 -16.96 -30.05 5.35
C GLU A 251 -17.19 -29.14 6.54
N ASN A 252 -16.15 -28.50 7.10
CA ASN A 252 -16.34 -27.43 8.08
C ASN A 252 -17.02 -26.21 7.45
N LEU A 253 -16.65 -25.84 6.21
CA LEU A 253 -17.32 -24.79 5.45
C LEU A 253 -18.81 -25.13 5.22
N ASP A 254 -19.13 -26.36 4.83
CA ASP A 254 -20.50 -26.87 4.72
C ASP A 254 -21.28 -26.76 6.04
N THR A 255 -20.63 -27.05 7.18
CA THR A 255 -21.23 -26.88 8.51
C THR A 255 -21.60 -25.41 8.75
N GLY A 256 -20.75 -24.45 8.36
CA GLY A 256 -21.05 -23.01 8.41
C GLY A 256 -22.24 -22.61 7.52
N VAL A 257 -22.33 -23.17 6.31
CA VAL A 257 -23.52 -23.02 5.44
C VAL A 257 -24.77 -23.58 6.11
N GLY A 258 -24.68 -24.75 6.73
CA GLY A 258 -25.75 -25.39 7.49
C GLY A 258 -26.29 -24.52 8.64
N MET A 259 -25.41 -23.82 9.37
CA MET A 259 -25.80 -22.88 10.43
C MET A 259 -26.69 -21.75 9.89
N LEU A 260 -26.32 -21.17 8.74
CA LEU A 260 -27.07 -20.05 8.12
C LEU A 260 -28.43 -20.50 7.59
N MET A 261 -28.48 -21.66 6.94
CA MET A 261 -29.73 -22.24 6.46
C MET A 261 -30.66 -22.56 7.64
N LYS A 262 -30.13 -23.16 8.72
CA LYS A 262 -30.88 -23.44 9.94
C LYS A 262 -31.46 -22.16 10.54
N ALA A 263 -30.68 -21.08 10.65
CA ALA A 263 -31.17 -19.80 11.14
C ALA A 263 -32.28 -19.18 10.27
N LEU A 264 -32.19 -19.28 8.94
CA LEU A 264 -33.28 -18.84 8.04
C LEU A 264 -34.56 -19.66 8.21
N ASP A 265 -34.40 -20.98 8.35
CA ASP A 265 -35.51 -21.92 8.54
C ASP A 265 -36.16 -21.68 9.94
N GLU A 266 -35.38 -21.38 10.99
CA GLU A 266 -35.85 -21.04 12.35
C GLU A 266 -36.51 -19.65 12.45
N LEU A 267 -35.98 -18.63 11.76
CA LEU A 267 -36.59 -17.31 11.65
C LEU A 267 -37.83 -17.28 10.74
N LYS A 268 -38.18 -18.39 10.07
CA LYS A 268 -39.20 -18.45 9.01
C LYS A 268 -38.98 -17.42 7.90
N ALA A 269 -37.75 -16.94 7.74
CA ALA A 269 -37.34 -15.95 6.74
C ALA A 269 -36.99 -16.61 5.38
N ALA A 270 -36.88 -17.94 5.38
CA ALA A 270 -36.41 -18.78 4.30
C ALA A 270 -37.08 -18.51 2.94
N ASP A 271 -38.40 -18.36 2.91
CA ASP A 271 -39.16 -18.27 1.65
C ASP A 271 -39.15 -16.86 1.03
N ASN A 272 -38.80 -15.84 1.82
CA ASN A 272 -38.48 -14.48 1.34
C ASN A 272 -36.96 -14.21 1.33
N THR A 273 -36.14 -15.24 1.10
CA THR A 273 -34.67 -15.08 1.05
C THR A 273 -34.05 -15.80 -0.15
N TYR A 274 -33.35 -15.06 -1.00
CA TYR A 274 -32.42 -15.64 -1.97
C TYR A 274 -31.11 -16.01 -1.28
N PHE A 275 -30.80 -17.30 -1.23
CA PHE A 275 -29.55 -17.86 -0.74
C PHE A 275 -28.72 -18.36 -1.93
N ILE A 276 -27.58 -17.73 -2.16
CA ILE A 276 -26.66 -17.97 -3.26
C ILE A 276 -25.36 -18.54 -2.70
N TYR A 277 -24.85 -19.63 -3.27
CA TYR A 277 -23.53 -20.19 -2.97
C TYR A 277 -22.66 -20.21 -4.23
N MET A 278 -21.47 -19.59 -4.17
CA MET A 278 -20.51 -19.51 -5.30
C MET A 278 -19.05 -19.63 -4.82
N SER A 279 -18.10 -19.90 -5.73
CA SER A 279 -16.64 -19.79 -5.48
C SER A 279 -16.02 -18.59 -6.23
N ASP A 280 -15.01 -17.95 -5.65
CA ASP A 280 -14.33 -16.78 -6.24
C ASP A 280 -13.35 -17.12 -7.37
N ASN A 281 -12.91 -18.38 -7.51
CA ASN A 281 -12.26 -18.94 -8.69
C ASN A 281 -12.27 -20.47 -8.65
N GLY A 282 -12.10 -21.11 -9.80
CA GLY A 282 -11.91 -22.56 -9.88
C GLY A 282 -10.55 -22.99 -9.33
N ALA A 283 -10.47 -24.23 -8.82
CA ALA A 283 -9.24 -24.80 -8.25
C ALA A 283 -8.66 -25.98 -9.06
N GLY A 284 -9.22 -26.28 -10.23
CA GLY A 284 -8.95 -27.44 -11.08
C GLY A 284 -10.14 -28.42 -11.14
N GLY A 285 -10.22 -29.22 -12.20
CA GLY A 285 -11.37 -30.12 -12.48
C GLY A 285 -11.31 -31.53 -11.90
N GLY A 286 -10.24 -31.91 -11.21
CA GLY A 286 -10.04 -33.27 -10.65
C GLY A 286 -8.87 -34.02 -11.28
N LYS A 287 -8.97 -35.36 -11.34
CA LYS A 287 -8.01 -36.27 -11.98
C LYS A 287 -8.80 -37.32 -12.76
N GLY A 288 -8.61 -37.39 -14.08
CA GLY A 288 -9.27 -38.38 -14.95
C GLY A 288 -9.62 -37.81 -16.33
N ASN A 289 -9.88 -38.70 -17.29
CA ASN A 289 -10.30 -38.31 -18.64
C ASN A 289 -11.67 -37.60 -18.59
N GLY A 290 -11.87 -36.59 -19.44
CA GLY A 290 -13.10 -35.80 -19.49
C GLY A 290 -13.30 -34.79 -18.34
N SER A 291 -12.35 -34.63 -17.42
CA SER A 291 -12.41 -33.63 -16.35
C SER A 291 -12.01 -32.22 -16.82
N LEU A 292 -12.43 -31.16 -16.11
CA LEU A 292 -12.15 -29.77 -16.51
C LEU A 292 -10.64 -29.45 -16.48
N ARG A 293 -10.09 -28.98 -17.61
CA ARG A 293 -8.67 -28.63 -17.78
C ARG A 293 -8.24 -27.45 -16.91
N GLY A 294 -6.97 -27.43 -16.53
CA GLY A 294 -6.34 -26.31 -15.82
C GLY A 294 -6.78 -26.13 -14.36
N GLY A 295 -6.85 -24.88 -13.89
CA GLY A 295 -7.07 -24.52 -12.49
C GLY A 295 -6.73 -23.05 -12.18
N LYS A 296 -6.72 -22.67 -10.89
CA LYS A 296 -6.46 -21.29 -10.41
C LYS A 296 -5.24 -20.64 -11.08
N GLY A 297 -5.46 -19.52 -11.78
CA GLY A 297 -4.43 -18.83 -12.56
C GLY A 297 -4.28 -19.31 -14.01
N GLY A 298 -5.31 -19.93 -14.57
CA GLY A 298 -5.49 -20.10 -16.01
C GLY A 298 -6.97 -19.97 -16.40
N VAL A 299 -7.26 -19.61 -17.65
CA VAL A 299 -8.64 -19.38 -18.14
C VAL A 299 -9.32 -20.65 -18.65
N TRP A 300 -8.63 -21.79 -18.61
CA TRP A 300 -9.21 -23.12 -18.79
C TRP A 300 -10.40 -23.35 -17.85
N GLU A 301 -11.34 -24.22 -18.21
CA GLU A 301 -12.63 -24.40 -17.51
C GLU A 301 -12.44 -24.70 -16.01
N GLY A 302 -11.46 -25.51 -15.62
CA GLY A 302 -11.17 -25.81 -14.21
C GLY A 302 -10.65 -24.62 -13.39
N GLY A 303 -10.26 -23.52 -14.04
CA GLY A 303 -9.83 -22.27 -13.42
C GLY A 303 -10.91 -21.19 -13.33
N ILE A 304 -11.86 -21.14 -14.28
CA ILE A 304 -12.93 -20.12 -14.31
C ILE A 304 -14.33 -20.66 -14.01
N ARG A 305 -14.65 -21.92 -14.32
CA ARG A 305 -15.94 -22.53 -13.99
C ARG A 305 -15.98 -22.88 -12.49
N VAL A 306 -17.06 -22.50 -11.82
CA VAL A 306 -17.20 -22.55 -10.36
C VAL A 306 -18.56 -23.09 -9.96
N PRO A 307 -18.71 -23.76 -8.78
CA PRO A 307 -20.02 -24.19 -8.36
C PRO A 307 -20.90 -22.96 -8.13
N LEU A 308 -22.17 -23.02 -8.57
CA LEU A 308 -23.19 -22.04 -8.29
C LEU A 308 -24.52 -22.73 -8.00
N ILE A 309 -25.09 -22.43 -6.84
CA ILE A 309 -26.38 -22.95 -6.37
C ILE A 309 -27.21 -21.77 -5.83
N ILE A 310 -28.50 -21.71 -6.18
CA ILE A 310 -29.43 -20.66 -5.74
C ILE A 310 -30.74 -21.29 -5.23
N ARG A 311 -31.15 -20.94 -4.01
CA ARG A 311 -32.48 -21.21 -3.42
C ARG A 311 -33.16 -19.88 -3.12
N GLY A 312 -34.49 -19.78 -3.25
CA GLY A 312 -35.24 -18.58 -2.89
C GLY A 312 -36.60 -18.47 -3.60
N PRO A 313 -37.28 -17.31 -3.48
CA PRO A 313 -38.59 -17.08 -4.05
C PRO A 313 -38.70 -17.49 -5.52
N SER A 314 -39.77 -18.22 -5.85
CA SER A 314 -40.11 -18.69 -7.21
C SER A 314 -39.07 -19.60 -7.91
N ILE A 315 -38.07 -20.12 -7.18
CA ILE A 315 -37.11 -21.10 -7.72
C ILE A 315 -37.61 -22.51 -7.40
N GLN A 316 -37.83 -23.31 -8.44
CA GLN A 316 -38.27 -24.69 -8.28
C GLN A 316 -37.16 -25.58 -7.65
N PRO A 317 -37.46 -26.37 -6.59
CA PRO A 317 -36.48 -27.24 -5.94
C PRO A 317 -35.88 -28.31 -6.87
N ASN A 318 -34.65 -28.72 -6.58
CA ASN A 318 -33.89 -29.75 -7.30
C ASN A 318 -33.80 -29.51 -8.82
N THR A 319 -33.88 -28.26 -9.28
CA THR A 319 -33.73 -27.91 -10.71
C THR A 319 -32.27 -27.69 -11.11
N PHE A 320 -32.09 -27.31 -12.37
CA PHE A 320 -30.80 -27.16 -13.02
C PHE A 320 -30.90 -26.15 -14.17
N CYS A 321 -29.80 -25.43 -14.44
CA CYS A 321 -29.68 -24.46 -15.52
C CYS A 321 -28.33 -24.63 -16.24
N HIS A 322 -28.35 -24.72 -17.57
CA HIS A 322 -27.14 -24.70 -18.40
C HIS A 322 -26.87 -23.32 -19.03
N SER A 323 -27.82 -22.37 -19.02
CA SER A 323 -27.56 -21.00 -19.48
C SER A 323 -26.40 -20.37 -18.71
N ARG A 324 -25.53 -19.64 -19.43
CA ARG A 324 -24.28 -19.12 -18.86
C ARG A 324 -24.53 -17.95 -17.92
N VAL A 325 -23.97 -18.07 -16.72
CA VAL A 325 -23.93 -17.03 -15.68
C VAL A 325 -22.47 -16.74 -15.37
N VAL A 326 -22.12 -15.48 -15.16
CA VAL A 326 -20.79 -15.04 -14.72
C VAL A 326 -20.93 -14.07 -13.55
N GLY A 327 -20.00 -14.07 -12.60
CA GLY A 327 -20.18 -13.37 -11.31
C GLY A 327 -20.65 -11.90 -11.41
N TYR A 328 -20.21 -11.13 -12.41
CA TYR A 328 -20.67 -9.73 -12.56
C TYR A 328 -22.17 -9.58 -12.93
N ASP A 329 -22.85 -10.65 -13.36
CA ASP A 329 -24.31 -10.71 -13.52
C ASP A 329 -25.07 -10.58 -12.19
N PHE A 330 -24.43 -10.88 -11.05
CA PHE A 330 -25.07 -10.73 -9.74
C PHE A 330 -25.35 -9.27 -9.38
N PHE A 331 -24.55 -8.31 -9.87
CA PHE A 331 -24.77 -6.89 -9.60
C PHE A 331 -26.16 -6.41 -10.09
N PRO A 332 -26.54 -6.53 -11.39
CA PRO A 332 -27.90 -6.18 -11.83
C PRO A 332 -28.98 -7.12 -11.27
N THR A 333 -28.67 -8.40 -11.02
CA THR A 333 -29.63 -9.35 -10.41
C THR A 333 -30.04 -8.90 -9.00
N PHE A 334 -29.07 -8.59 -8.14
CA PHE A 334 -29.30 -8.11 -6.78
C PHE A 334 -30.03 -6.76 -6.80
N CYS A 335 -29.66 -5.83 -7.70
CA CYS A 335 -30.39 -4.57 -7.90
C CYS A 335 -31.86 -4.80 -8.32
N GLN A 336 -32.14 -5.76 -9.21
CA GLN A 336 -33.51 -6.08 -9.65
C GLN A 336 -34.34 -6.68 -8.51
N TRP A 337 -33.81 -7.68 -7.78
CA TRP A 337 -34.51 -8.26 -6.62
C TRP A 337 -34.82 -7.22 -5.55
N ALA A 338 -33.87 -6.32 -5.25
CA ALA A 338 -34.07 -5.24 -4.31
C ALA A 338 -35.01 -4.13 -4.81
N GLY A 339 -35.43 -4.16 -6.08
CA GLY A 339 -36.30 -3.13 -6.66
C GLY A 339 -35.62 -1.77 -6.85
N VAL A 340 -34.28 -1.72 -6.91
CA VAL A 340 -33.48 -0.50 -7.04
C VAL A 340 -33.94 0.30 -8.25
N LYS A 341 -34.41 1.54 -8.01
CA LYS A 341 -34.91 2.44 -9.07
C LYS A 341 -33.83 3.29 -9.72
N ARG A 342 -32.63 3.37 -9.12
CA ARG A 342 -31.49 4.10 -9.67
C ARG A 342 -30.93 3.36 -10.89
N PRO A 343 -30.62 4.04 -12.01
CA PRO A 343 -29.91 3.45 -13.14
C PRO A 343 -28.59 2.79 -12.70
N LEU A 344 -28.24 1.67 -13.34
CA LEU A 344 -26.99 0.96 -13.07
C LEU A 344 -25.77 1.85 -13.39
N PRO A 345 -24.65 1.74 -12.66
CA PRO A 345 -23.44 2.52 -12.92
C PRO A 345 -22.91 2.32 -14.35
N LYS A 346 -22.30 3.37 -14.92
CA LYS A 346 -21.77 3.32 -16.29
C LYS A 346 -20.72 2.21 -16.44
N GLY A 347 -20.94 1.35 -17.43
CA GLY A 347 -20.03 0.26 -17.78
C GLY A 347 -20.23 -1.03 -16.99
N VAL A 348 -21.33 -1.23 -16.25
CA VAL A 348 -21.73 -2.57 -15.81
C VAL A 348 -21.86 -3.48 -17.05
N GLU A 349 -21.15 -4.61 -17.06
CA GLU A 349 -21.11 -5.59 -18.15
C GLU A 349 -22.03 -6.80 -17.88
N GLY A 350 -22.48 -6.97 -16.63
CA GLY A 350 -23.42 -8.03 -16.25
C GLY A 350 -24.84 -7.81 -16.73
N GLY A 351 -25.59 -8.90 -16.79
CA GLY A 351 -27.02 -8.93 -17.08
C GLY A 351 -27.77 -9.64 -15.96
N SER A 352 -29.04 -9.30 -15.73
CA SER A 352 -29.81 -9.96 -14.67
C SER A 352 -30.11 -11.42 -15.02
N ILE A 353 -29.85 -12.35 -14.09
CA ILE A 353 -30.14 -13.77 -14.27
C ILE A 353 -31.58 -14.15 -13.91
N VAL A 354 -32.40 -13.21 -13.43
CA VAL A 354 -33.79 -13.44 -13.02
C VAL A 354 -34.62 -14.23 -14.06
N PRO A 355 -34.49 -13.99 -15.40
CA PRO A 355 -35.20 -14.78 -16.41
C PRO A 355 -34.94 -16.29 -16.33
N LEU A 356 -33.76 -16.73 -15.88
CA LEU A 356 -33.39 -18.15 -15.77
C LEU A 356 -34.11 -18.87 -14.62
N LEU A 357 -34.49 -18.14 -13.57
CA LEU A 357 -34.75 -18.71 -12.25
C LEU A 357 -36.07 -19.47 -12.13
N ALA A 358 -37.06 -19.14 -12.97
CA ALA A 358 -38.38 -19.76 -12.94
C ALA A 358 -38.41 -21.18 -13.54
N LYS A 359 -37.51 -21.49 -14.49
CA LYS A 359 -37.52 -22.76 -15.26
C LYS A 359 -36.16 -23.42 -15.49
N GLY A 360 -35.04 -22.73 -15.25
CA GLY A 360 -33.70 -23.19 -15.62
C GLY A 360 -33.29 -22.82 -17.05
N GLU A 361 -34.10 -22.01 -17.73
CA GLU A 361 -34.00 -21.67 -19.15
C GLU A 361 -34.19 -20.16 -19.36
N GLY A 362 -33.61 -19.62 -20.43
CA GLY A 362 -33.77 -18.21 -20.82
C GLY A 362 -32.45 -17.53 -21.18
N ILE A 363 -32.54 -16.21 -21.42
CA ILE A 363 -31.43 -15.37 -21.92
C ILE A 363 -31.07 -14.30 -20.87
N VAL A 364 -29.80 -14.27 -20.47
CA VAL A 364 -29.22 -13.19 -19.65
C VAL A 364 -28.85 -12.03 -20.57
N LYS A 365 -29.70 -11.00 -20.64
CA LYS A 365 -29.45 -9.81 -21.46
C LYS A 365 -28.32 -8.97 -20.86
N ARG A 366 -27.18 -8.94 -21.56
CA ARG A 366 -25.97 -8.17 -21.25
C ARG A 366 -25.72 -7.11 -22.33
N PRO A 367 -24.84 -6.10 -22.12
CA PRO A 367 -24.39 -5.20 -23.18
C PRO A 367 -23.65 -5.89 -24.33
N ARG A 368 -23.20 -7.13 -24.12
CA ARG A 368 -22.56 -8.01 -25.10
C ARG A 368 -22.81 -9.48 -24.77
N GLU A 369 -22.93 -10.34 -25.78
CA GLU A 369 -23.21 -11.77 -25.53
C GLU A 369 -21.97 -12.56 -25.11
N GLU A 370 -20.78 -12.20 -25.58
CA GLU A 370 -19.58 -13.00 -25.32
C GLU A 370 -18.94 -12.70 -23.96
N LEU A 371 -18.53 -13.75 -23.26
CA LEU A 371 -17.82 -13.64 -21.99
C LEU A 371 -16.31 -13.65 -22.24
N VAL A 372 -15.58 -12.65 -21.75
CA VAL A 372 -14.12 -12.56 -21.88
C VAL A 372 -13.43 -12.70 -20.52
N PHE A 373 -12.42 -13.58 -20.47
CA PHE A 373 -11.62 -13.88 -19.29
C PHE A 373 -10.16 -13.51 -19.56
N HIS A 374 -9.73 -12.36 -19.01
CA HIS A 374 -8.44 -11.75 -19.33
C HIS A 374 -7.42 -11.99 -18.20
N PHE A 375 -6.44 -12.87 -18.43
CA PHE A 375 -5.39 -13.21 -17.46
C PHE A 375 -3.98 -13.05 -18.09
N PRO A 376 -3.52 -11.80 -18.31
CA PRO A 376 -2.24 -11.49 -18.97
C PRO A 376 -1.01 -11.74 -18.06
N HIS A 377 -0.99 -12.83 -17.29
CA HIS A 377 -0.03 -13.08 -16.22
C HIS A 377 0.48 -14.52 -16.19
N TYR A 378 1.75 -14.70 -15.84
CA TYR A 378 2.29 -16.01 -15.46
C TYR A 378 1.68 -16.51 -14.15
N GLN A 379 1.11 -17.72 -14.17
CA GLN A 379 0.75 -18.47 -12.96
C GLN A 379 0.64 -19.98 -13.24
N SER A 380 0.10 -20.38 -14.40
CA SER A 380 0.26 -21.71 -14.97
C SER A 380 1.54 -21.81 -15.83
N LYS A 381 1.74 -22.97 -16.49
CA LYS A 381 2.78 -23.17 -17.52
C LYS A 381 2.44 -22.52 -18.87
N ASP A 382 1.20 -22.06 -19.06
CA ASP A 382 0.70 -21.58 -20.36
C ASP A 382 1.12 -20.12 -20.68
N GLY A 383 1.86 -19.47 -19.79
CA GLY A 383 2.21 -18.05 -19.91
C GLY A 383 1.00 -17.11 -19.74
N PRO A 384 1.13 -15.81 -20.07
CA PRO A 384 0.03 -14.87 -20.19
C PRO A 384 -0.95 -15.29 -21.28
N HIS A 385 -2.26 -15.27 -20.99
CA HIS A 385 -3.28 -15.70 -21.94
C HIS A 385 -4.66 -15.06 -21.70
N THR A 386 -5.62 -15.26 -22.59
CA THR A 386 -6.99 -14.71 -22.51
C THR A 386 -7.96 -15.57 -23.30
N ALA A 387 -9.22 -15.66 -22.87
CA ALA A 387 -10.27 -16.38 -23.60
C ALA A 387 -11.52 -15.53 -23.88
N ILE A 388 -12.26 -15.92 -24.92
CA ILE A 388 -13.60 -15.46 -25.26
C ILE A 388 -14.53 -16.67 -25.45
N LEU A 389 -15.75 -16.62 -24.91
CA LEU A 389 -16.79 -17.63 -25.08
C LEU A 389 -17.96 -17.02 -25.86
N SER A 390 -18.33 -17.61 -27.00
CA SER A 390 -19.30 -17.06 -27.97
C SER A 390 -20.05 -18.20 -28.67
N GLY A 391 -21.37 -18.29 -28.51
CA GLY A 391 -22.10 -19.54 -28.79
C GLY A 391 -21.48 -20.71 -28.01
N ASP A 392 -21.57 -21.95 -28.48
CA ASP A 392 -20.92 -23.10 -27.79
C ASP A 392 -19.39 -23.11 -27.86
N LEU A 393 -18.78 -22.15 -28.57
CA LEU A 393 -17.33 -22.09 -28.77
C LEU A 393 -16.60 -21.27 -27.71
N LYS A 394 -15.37 -21.69 -27.40
CA LYS A 394 -14.38 -20.99 -26.57
C LYS A 394 -13.06 -20.90 -27.32
N LEU A 395 -12.59 -19.68 -27.56
CA LEU A 395 -11.24 -19.42 -28.08
C LEU A 395 -10.32 -19.02 -26.91
N VAL A 396 -9.08 -19.53 -26.90
CA VAL A 396 -8.02 -19.12 -25.98
C VAL A 396 -6.79 -18.64 -26.78
N ARG A 397 -6.34 -17.41 -26.52
CA ARG A 397 -5.11 -16.80 -27.07
C ARG A 397 -4.00 -16.82 -26.03
N PHE A 398 -2.81 -17.30 -26.41
CA PHE A 398 -1.60 -17.33 -25.58
C PHE A 398 -0.59 -16.31 -26.10
N TYR A 399 -0.33 -15.23 -25.36
CA TYR A 399 0.48 -14.11 -25.87
C TYR A 399 1.97 -14.43 -26.02
N GLU A 400 2.47 -15.51 -25.40
CA GLU A 400 3.90 -15.85 -25.42
C GLU A 400 4.32 -16.66 -26.65
N THR A 401 3.36 -17.32 -27.29
CA THR A 401 3.56 -18.25 -28.41
C THR A 401 2.66 -17.92 -29.61
N ASP A 402 1.86 -16.85 -29.48
CA ASP A 402 0.78 -16.43 -30.39
C ASP A 402 -0.22 -17.54 -30.75
N ARG A 403 -0.21 -18.65 -30.00
CA ARG A 403 -1.09 -19.79 -30.23
C ARG A 403 -2.54 -19.40 -29.98
N LEU A 404 -3.40 -19.85 -30.87
CA LEU A 404 -4.85 -19.88 -30.70
C LEU A 404 -5.28 -21.34 -30.51
N ASN A 405 -6.14 -21.61 -29.54
CA ASN A 405 -6.84 -22.89 -29.41
C ASN A 405 -8.36 -22.63 -29.36
N LEU A 406 -9.16 -23.46 -30.02
CA LEU A 406 -10.62 -23.32 -30.14
C LEU A 406 -11.31 -24.61 -29.71
N PHE A 407 -12.28 -24.53 -28.80
CA PHE A 407 -12.99 -25.68 -28.25
C PHE A 407 -14.51 -25.50 -28.36
N ASN A 408 -15.24 -26.60 -28.58
CA ASN A 408 -16.70 -26.63 -28.46
C ASN A 408 -17.08 -27.17 -27.07
N LEU A 409 -17.48 -26.28 -26.16
CA LEU A 409 -17.74 -26.64 -24.76
C LEU A 409 -19.01 -27.48 -24.54
N ARG A 410 -19.90 -27.61 -25.54
CA ARG A 410 -21.03 -28.55 -25.48
C ARG A 410 -20.57 -29.99 -25.69
N GLN A 411 -19.59 -30.20 -26.56
CA GLN A 411 -19.08 -31.52 -26.95
C GLN A 411 -17.86 -31.93 -26.13
N ASP A 412 -16.99 -30.98 -25.81
CA ASP A 412 -15.73 -31.15 -25.10
C ASP A 412 -15.59 -30.11 -23.98
N ILE A 413 -16.28 -30.38 -22.87
CA ILE A 413 -16.16 -29.62 -21.62
C ILE A 413 -14.75 -29.73 -20.98
N SER A 414 -13.91 -30.65 -21.49
CA SER A 414 -12.56 -30.91 -20.99
C SER A 414 -11.44 -30.18 -21.75
N GLU A 415 -11.78 -29.41 -22.80
CA GLU A 415 -10.82 -28.65 -23.61
C GLU A 415 -9.64 -29.53 -24.09
N SER A 416 -9.99 -30.71 -24.60
CA SER A 416 -9.10 -31.77 -25.06
C SER A 416 -8.89 -31.77 -26.58
N ASN A 417 -9.90 -31.38 -27.36
CA ASN A 417 -9.90 -31.40 -28.83
C ASN A 417 -9.84 -29.97 -29.40
N ASP A 418 -8.67 -29.58 -29.92
CA ASP A 418 -8.45 -28.25 -30.46
C ASP A 418 -8.90 -28.14 -31.93
N LEU A 419 -9.98 -27.40 -32.14
CA LEU A 419 -10.61 -27.16 -33.44
C LEU A 419 -9.97 -25.99 -34.20
N ALA A 420 -8.92 -25.34 -33.68
CA ALA A 420 -8.41 -24.09 -34.24
C ALA A 420 -7.99 -24.18 -35.72
N LEU A 421 -7.38 -25.31 -36.11
CA LEU A 421 -6.98 -25.62 -37.50
C LEU A 421 -8.15 -26.12 -38.36
N ASN A 422 -9.17 -26.74 -37.75
CA ASN A 422 -10.32 -27.32 -38.43
C ASN A 422 -11.43 -26.29 -38.70
N MET A 423 -11.44 -25.16 -37.98
CA MET A 423 -12.41 -24.08 -38.11
C MET A 423 -11.73 -22.69 -38.26
N PRO A 424 -10.74 -22.52 -39.15
CA PRO A 424 -9.83 -21.36 -39.14
C PRO A 424 -10.55 -20.01 -39.29
N ALA A 425 -11.62 -19.96 -40.09
CA ALA A 425 -12.46 -18.76 -40.22
C ALA A 425 -13.11 -18.35 -38.88
N LYS A 426 -13.60 -19.31 -38.10
CA LYS A 426 -14.23 -19.06 -36.79
C LYS A 426 -13.19 -18.78 -35.70
N THR A 427 -12.03 -19.43 -35.78
CA THR A 427 -10.84 -19.10 -34.98
C THR A 427 -10.46 -17.63 -35.18
N LYS A 428 -10.41 -17.16 -36.44
CA LYS A 428 -10.13 -15.76 -36.80
C LYS A 428 -11.21 -14.80 -36.27
N GLU A 429 -12.49 -15.04 -36.56
CA GLU A 429 -13.61 -14.19 -36.13
C GLU A 429 -13.62 -13.97 -34.61
N LEU A 430 -13.51 -15.04 -33.81
CA LEU A 430 -13.49 -14.92 -32.36
C LEU A 430 -12.21 -14.24 -31.85
N ASN A 431 -11.10 -14.35 -32.59
CA ASN A 431 -9.86 -13.66 -32.26
C ASN A 431 -9.95 -12.15 -32.53
N GLU A 432 -10.63 -11.76 -33.60
CA GLU A 432 -10.91 -10.36 -33.95
C GLU A 432 -11.87 -9.72 -32.94
N LYS A 433 -13.00 -10.36 -32.64
CA LYS A 433 -13.92 -9.96 -31.55
C LYS A 433 -13.22 -9.80 -30.20
N LEU A 434 -12.30 -10.71 -29.86
CA LEU A 434 -11.53 -10.62 -28.62
C LEU A 434 -10.58 -9.40 -28.62
N SER A 435 -9.91 -9.13 -29.74
CA SER A 435 -9.04 -7.95 -29.87
C SER A 435 -9.82 -6.64 -29.80
N GLU A 436 -10.98 -6.57 -30.45
CA GLU A 436 -11.87 -5.41 -30.43
C GLU A 436 -12.33 -5.09 -29.01
N TYR A 437 -12.85 -6.08 -28.29
CA TYR A 437 -13.28 -5.89 -26.90
C TYR A 437 -12.13 -5.44 -25.99
N LEU A 438 -10.96 -6.07 -26.08
CA LEU A 438 -9.79 -5.70 -25.26
C LEU A 438 -9.36 -4.25 -25.54
N LYS A 439 -9.46 -3.78 -26.79
CA LYS A 439 -9.24 -2.38 -27.17
C LYS A 439 -10.34 -1.46 -26.61
N GLN A 440 -11.60 -1.83 -26.74
CA GLN A 440 -12.77 -1.08 -26.28
C GLN A 440 -12.71 -0.76 -24.78
N VAL A 441 -12.38 -1.76 -23.94
CA VAL A 441 -12.29 -1.60 -22.49
C VAL A 441 -10.91 -1.12 -21.98
N ASN A 442 -9.99 -0.79 -22.89
CA ASN A 442 -8.60 -0.40 -22.59
C ASN A 442 -7.90 -1.43 -21.67
N ALA A 443 -8.03 -2.71 -22.02
CA ALA A 443 -7.42 -3.82 -21.31
C ALA A 443 -5.89 -3.80 -21.46
N ARG A 444 -5.17 -4.05 -20.36
CA ARG A 444 -3.69 -4.00 -20.36
C ARG A 444 -3.11 -5.32 -20.84
N LEU A 445 -2.48 -5.32 -22.01
CA LEU A 445 -1.80 -6.49 -22.56
C LEU A 445 -0.42 -6.71 -21.92
N PRO A 446 0.13 -7.94 -21.94
CA PRO A 446 1.54 -8.16 -21.62
C PRO A 446 2.41 -7.67 -22.78
N VAL A 447 3.68 -7.32 -22.51
CA VAL A 447 4.64 -6.86 -23.53
C VAL A 447 5.86 -7.79 -23.61
N VAL A 448 6.59 -7.76 -24.72
CA VAL A 448 7.84 -8.53 -24.88
C VAL A 448 8.87 -8.10 -23.83
N ASN A 449 9.60 -9.06 -23.25
CA ASN A 449 10.70 -8.77 -22.34
C ASN A 449 12.03 -8.62 -23.10
N PRO A 450 12.63 -7.41 -23.20
CA PRO A 450 13.94 -7.22 -23.84
C PRO A 450 15.11 -7.80 -23.01
N GLN A 451 14.86 -8.29 -21.79
CA GLN A 451 15.84 -8.97 -20.93
C GLN A 451 15.59 -10.49 -20.85
N TYR A 452 14.85 -11.06 -21.81
CA TYR A 452 14.66 -12.51 -21.90
C TYR A 452 15.89 -13.18 -22.51
N ASP A 453 16.47 -14.12 -21.77
CA ASP A 453 17.56 -15.00 -22.21
C ASP A 453 17.02 -16.44 -22.17
N PRO A 454 16.91 -17.13 -23.33
CA PRO A 454 16.34 -18.48 -23.39
C PRO A 454 17.20 -19.52 -22.66
N ASN A 455 18.49 -19.25 -22.42
CA ASN A 455 19.40 -20.15 -21.71
C ASN A 455 19.29 -20.01 -20.18
N LYS A 456 18.52 -19.02 -19.69
CA LYS A 456 18.46 -18.66 -18.28
C LYS A 456 17.06 -18.88 -17.72
N PRO A 457 16.86 -19.80 -16.76
CA PRO A 457 15.53 -20.09 -16.24
C PRO A 457 14.90 -18.85 -15.59
N PRO A 458 13.62 -18.55 -15.87
CA PRO A 458 12.91 -17.44 -15.23
C PRO A 458 12.97 -17.56 -13.70
N SER A 459 13.28 -16.47 -13.02
CA SER A 459 13.39 -16.46 -11.55
C SER A 459 12.00 -16.52 -10.92
N PRO A 460 11.60 -17.64 -10.28
CA PRO A 460 10.25 -17.77 -9.75
C PRO A 460 10.07 -16.83 -8.56
N THR A 461 9.09 -15.93 -8.65
CA THR A 461 8.66 -15.12 -7.49
C THR A 461 8.30 -16.08 -6.34
N ARG A 462 9.07 -16.01 -5.23
CA ARG A 462 8.98 -16.99 -4.12
C ARG A 462 7.53 -17.25 -3.71
N LYS A 463 7.07 -18.50 -3.84
CA LYS A 463 5.77 -18.92 -3.30
C LYS A 463 5.77 -18.75 -1.79
N GLY A 464 4.92 -17.85 -1.30
CA GLY A 464 4.58 -17.76 0.13
C GLY A 464 3.77 -18.99 0.54
N GLY A 465 4.46 -20.06 0.95
CA GLY A 465 3.81 -21.30 1.39
C GLY A 465 4.81 -22.23 2.05
N LYS A 466 4.72 -22.37 3.39
CA LYS A 466 5.40 -23.44 4.12
C LYS A 466 4.69 -24.76 3.80
N GLY A 467 5.40 -25.71 3.18
CA GLY A 467 4.87 -27.04 2.92
C GLY A 467 6.00 -28.06 2.72
N GLY A 468 6.03 -29.08 3.58
CA GLY A 468 6.76 -30.34 3.38
C GLY A 468 8.29 -30.26 3.17
N LYS A 469 9.07 -30.24 4.26
CA LYS A 469 10.36 -30.95 4.24
C LYS A 469 10.08 -32.43 4.48
N GLY A 470 10.13 -33.23 3.43
CA GLY A 470 10.22 -34.70 3.53
C GLY A 470 11.67 -35.12 3.58
N GLY A 471 12.10 -35.74 4.69
CA GLY A 471 13.45 -36.26 4.88
C GLY A 471 13.55 -36.97 6.22
N LYS A 472 13.81 -38.28 6.22
CA LYS A 472 13.82 -39.12 7.42
C LYS A 472 15.15 -39.00 8.17
N GLY A 473 15.07 -39.04 9.50
CA GLY A 473 16.20 -39.14 10.43
C GLY A 473 15.65 -39.20 11.86
N GLY A 474 15.82 -40.32 12.57
CA GLY A 474 15.12 -40.60 13.82
C GLY A 474 15.93 -40.28 15.08
N GLY A 475 15.24 -39.91 16.16
CA GLY A 475 15.79 -39.69 17.50
C GLY A 475 14.67 -39.55 18.53
N LYS A 476 14.76 -40.25 19.66
CA LYS A 476 13.66 -40.43 20.64
C LYS A 476 13.30 -39.13 21.38
N LYS A 477 12.03 -39.03 21.83
CA LYS A 477 11.60 -38.16 22.96
C LYS A 477 11.83 -38.89 24.31
N PRO A 478 11.74 -38.19 25.45
CA PRO A 478 10.44 -38.06 26.12
C PRO A 478 10.02 -36.61 26.47
N ASN A 479 8.80 -36.50 27.00
CA ASN A 479 8.07 -35.43 27.75
C ASN A 479 8.79 -34.09 28.07
N GLU A 480 8.11 -32.93 28.16
CA GLU A 480 6.86 -32.67 28.90
C GLU A 480 5.82 -31.71 28.26
N ARG A 481 4.60 -31.78 28.81
CA ARG A 481 3.50 -30.79 28.93
C ARG A 481 2.74 -31.17 30.22
N PRO A 482 1.94 -30.30 30.89
CA PRO A 482 1.36 -29.02 30.48
C PRO A 482 1.91 -27.83 31.35
N ALA A 483 1.40 -26.59 31.42
CA ALA A 483 0.02 -26.10 31.50
C ALA A 483 -0.19 -24.66 30.97
N THR A 484 -1.46 -24.25 30.91
CA THR A 484 -1.97 -23.03 30.28
C THR A 484 -1.99 -21.81 31.22
N LEU A 485 -1.84 -20.61 30.65
CA LEU A 485 -2.26 -19.37 31.28
C LEU A 485 -3.63 -18.96 30.74
N SER A 486 -4.66 -19.13 31.57
CA SER A 486 -6.03 -18.64 31.35
C SER A 486 -6.14 -17.13 31.53
N ASN A 487 -7.11 -16.53 30.83
CA ASN A 487 -7.31 -15.08 30.78
C ASN A 487 -7.89 -14.52 32.10
N PRO A 488 -7.59 -13.28 32.50
CA PRO A 488 -8.23 -12.62 33.64
C PRO A 488 -9.67 -12.20 33.30
N ALA A 489 -10.54 -12.18 34.31
CA ALA A 489 -11.87 -11.59 34.24
C ALA A 489 -12.07 -10.58 35.36
N LEU A 490 -12.68 -9.44 35.03
CA LEU A 490 -13.38 -8.57 35.97
C LEU A 490 -14.88 -8.57 35.59
N PRO A 491 -15.80 -8.31 36.54
CA PRO A 491 -17.22 -8.26 36.24
C PRO A 491 -17.53 -7.09 35.29
N VAL A 492 -17.82 -7.41 34.04
CA VAL A 492 -18.43 -6.48 33.08
C VAL A 492 -19.83 -6.14 33.60
N GLY A 493 -20.10 -4.86 33.86
CA GLY A 493 -21.42 -4.39 34.32
C GLY A 493 -21.47 -3.55 35.62
N LYS A 494 -20.35 -3.28 36.32
CA LYS A 494 -20.34 -2.35 37.46
C LYS A 494 -20.03 -0.90 37.08
N THR A 495 -20.75 0.04 37.70
CA THR A 495 -20.52 1.50 37.64
C THR A 495 -19.33 1.92 38.51
N LEU A 496 -18.55 2.89 38.04
CA LEU A 496 -17.45 3.53 38.77
C LEU A 496 -17.80 5.00 39.08
N GLN A 497 -17.51 5.44 40.30
CA GLN A 497 -17.55 6.86 40.68
C GLN A 497 -16.13 7.45 40.69
N TRP A 498 -16.03 8.76 40.43
CA TRP A 498 -14.78 9.53 40.37
C TRP A 498 -14.78 10.57 41.48
N SER A 499 -13.65 10.76 42.18
CA SER A 499 -13.46 11.89 43.10
C SER A 499 -12.89 13.11 42.37
N ALA A 500 -13.13 14.30 42.94
CA ALA A 500 -12.73 15.59 42.34
C ALA A 500 -11.22 15.71 42.02
N ASN A 501 -10.38 14.96 42.74
CA ASN A 501 -8.91 14.99 42.58
C ASN A 501 -8.38 13.97 41.55
N GLY A 502 -9.22 13.52 40.62
CA GLY A 502 -8.76 12.95 39.33
C GLY A 502 -8.46 11.45 39.30
N GLY A 503 -8.96 10.65 40.25
CA GLY A 503 -8.80 9.19 40.21
C GLY A 503 -9.87 8.41 40.99
N PRO A 504 -10.30 7.24 40.48
CA PRO A 504 -11.25 6.37 41.19
C PRO A 504 -10.59 5.76 42.44
N GLN A 505 -11.22 5.91 43.60
CA GLN A 505 -10.61 5.57 44.89
C GLN A 505 -10.56 4.06 45.16
N ASP A 506 -11.62 3.31 44.81
CA ASP A 506 -11.87 1.95 45.37
C ASP A 506 -11.77 0.79 44.36
N ILE A 507 -10.83 0.83 43.41
CA ILE A 507 -10.65 -0.28 42.44
C ILE A 507 -9.86 -1.44 43.06
N VAL A 508 -10.54 -2.31 43.80
CA VAL A 508 -10.04 -3.62 44.21
C VAL A 508 -10.20 -4.63 43.07
N ALA A 509 -9.13 -4.84 42.31
CA ALA A 509 -9.15 -5.80 41.19
C ALA A 509 -8.89 -7.24 41.68
N ILE A 510 -9.89 -8.12 41.60
CA ILE A 510 -9.73 -9.53 41.99
C ILE A 510 -9.14 -10.33 40.82
N TYR A 511 -7.96 -10.93 41.01
CA TYR A 511 -7.32 -11.82 40.04
C TYR A 511 -7.03 -13.18 40.68
N ARG A 512 -7.60 -14.25 40.11
CA ARG A 512 -7.49 -15.64 40.63
C ARG A 512 -7.85 -15.74 42.12
N GLY A 513 -8.93 -15.08 42.54
CA GLY A 513 -9.41 -15.08 43.93
C GLY A 513 -8.62 -14.20 44.91
N LYS A 514 -7.60 -13.47 44.45
CA LYS A 514 -6.84 -12.52 45.29
C LYS A 514 -7.15 -11.07 44.93
N ALA A 515 -7.34 -10.23 45.94
CA ALA A 515 -7.35 -8.79 45.77
C ALA A 515 -5.96 -8.29 45.33
N LEU A 516 -5.92 -7.47 44.28
CA LEU A 516 -4.73 -6.75 43.83
C LEU A 516 -4.86 -5.26 44.14
N GLN A 517 -3.76 -4.65 44.57
CA GLN A 517 -3.71 -3.23 44.93
C GLN A 517 -3.20 -2.41 43.74
N VAL A 518 -3.93 -1.34 43.39
CA VAL A 518 -3.51 -0.36 42.39
C VAL A 518 -2.30 0.40 42.93
N ILE A 519 -1.19 0.39 42.19
CA ILE A 519 0.05 1.08 42.59
C ILE A 519 0.21 2.42 41.86
N GLN A 520 -0.38 2.57 40.68
CA GLN A 520 -0.31 3.79 39.89
C GLN A 520 -1.46 3.87 38.87
N THR A 521 -2.18 4.98 38.89
CA THR A 521 -3.22 5.35 37.93
C THR A 521 -2.58 6.13 36.79
N VAL A 522 -2.71 5.66 35.53
CA VAL A 522 -2.03 6.30 34.38
C VAL A 522 -2.94 7.32 33.70
N PHE A 523 -3.23 8.40 34.44
CA PHE A 523 -3.98 9.61 34.03
C PHE A 523 -5.50 9.45 33.75
N GLY A 524 -6.19 10.60 33.77
CA GLY A 524 -7.64 10.70 33.99
C GLY A 524 -8.45 11.39 32.88
N LYS A 525 -8.04 11.29 31.61
CA LYS A 525 -8.92 11.58 30.45
C LYS A 525 -8.87 10.42 29.45
N PRO A 526 -9.97 10.12 28.75
CA PRO A 526 -10.04 8.96 27.87
C PRO A 526 -9.30 9.17 26.54
N ASP A 527 -8.73 8.10 26.01
CA ASP A 527 -8.05 8.00 24.70
C ASP A 527 -8.94 8.46 23.53
N ALA A 528 -10.26 8.28 23.67
CA ALA A 528 -11.28 8.65 22.70
C ALA A 528 -12.62 8.92 23.41
N THR A 529 -13.44 9.78 22.82
CA THR A 529 -14.83 10.01 23.23
C THR A 529 -15.72 10.03 21.98
N GLU A 530 -16.58 9.03 21.84
CA GLU A 530 -17.60 8.94 20.79
C GLU A 530 -18.96 8.79 21.49
N GLY A 531 -19.80 9.83 21.49
CA GLY A 531 -20.98 9.87 22.35
C GLY A 531 -20.63 9.83 23.84
N THR A 532 -21.37 9.05 24.64
CA THR A 532 -21.17 8.87 26.10
C THR A 532 -20.11 7.81 26.46
N PHE A 533 -19.29 7.38 25.49
CA PHE A 533 -18.31 6.32 25.65
C PHE A 533 -16.92 6.88 25.97
N HIS A 534 -16.22 6.29 26.94
CA HIS A 534 -14.91 6.76 27.41
C HIS A 534 -13.93 5.60 27.57
N ILE A 535 -12.87 5.58 26.75
CA ILE A 535 -11.87 4.50 26.70
C ILE A 535 -10.63 4.92 27.52
N TYR A 536 -10.20 4.16 28.53
CA TYR A 536 -9.07 4.55 29.40
C TYR A 536 -7.91 3.53 29.41
N ARG A 537 -6.67 4.01 29.32
CA ARG A 537 -5.45 3.20 29.43
C ARG A 537 -4.84 3.23 30.83
N GLY A 538 -4.85 2.07 31.49
CA GLY A 538 -3.78 1.69 32.39
C GLY A 538 -4.00 1.97 33.88
N LEU A 539 -4.36 0.90 34.59
CA LEU A 539 -3.92 0.73 35.98
C LEU A 539 -2.67 -0.16 35.99
N ARG A 540 -1.62 0.25 36.71
CA ARG A 540 -0.55 -0.65 37.12
C ARG A 540 -0.99 -1.36 38.40
N ILE A 541 -0.90 -2.69 38.40
CA ILE A 541 -1.35 -3.53 39.52
C ILE A 541 -0.30 -4.59 39.87
N ARG A 542 -0.11 -4.85 41.18
CA ARG A 542 0.88 -5.79 41.74
C ARG A 542 0.22 -6.74 42.75
N ASP A 543 0.66 -8.00 42.77
CA ASP A 543 0.39 -8.91 43.90
C ASP A 543 1.35 -8.51 45.04
N ALA A 544 0.78 -8.15 46.20
CA ALA A 544 1.52 -7.63 47.35
C ALA A 544 2.66 -8.55 47.84
N LYS A 545 2.58 -9.87 47.59
CA LYS A 545 3.63 -10.83 47.94
C LYS A 545 4.64 -11.10 46.81
N SER A 546 4.52 -10.41 45.67
CA SER A 546 5.43 -10.56 44.53
C SER A 546 6.51 -9.46 44.50
N GLY A 547 7.78 -9.87 44.52
CA GLY A 547 8.92 -8.98 44.34
C GLY A 547 9.08 -8.56 42.88
N GLY A 548 8.75 -7.30 42.56
CA GLY A 548 9.11 -6.65 41.29
C GLY A 548 8.26 -6.97 40.04
N ASN A 549 7.26 -7.85 40.10
CA ASN A 549 6.40 -8.13 38.94
C ASN A 549 5.10 -7.31 39.02
N TYR A 550 4.76 -6.61 37.93
CA TYR A 550 3.50 -5.88 37.79
C TYR A 550 2.82 -6.20 36.45
N LYS A 551 1.51 -5.89 36.36
CA LYS A 551 0.74 -5.95 35.11
C LYS A 551 0.12 -4.60 34.78
N ILE A 552 -0.16 -4.38 33.50
CA ILE A 552 -0.89 -3.21 33.00
C ILE A 552 -2.29 -3.70 32.59
N VAL A 553 -3.33 -2.96 32.98
CA VAL A 553 -4.72 -3.30 32.67
C VAL A 553 -5.45 -2.12 32.05
N LYS A 554 -6.11 -2.35 30.92
CA LYS A 554 -6.91 -1.38 30.16
C LYS A 554 -8.40 -1.64 30.38
N PHE A 555 -9.20 -0.57 30.38
CA PHE A 555 -10.63 -0.61 30.69
C PHE A 555 -11.43 0.13 29.61
N LEU A 556 -12.53 -0.49 29.17
CA LEU A 556 -13.56 0.16 28.36
C LEU A 556 -14.72 0.54 29.29
N ILE A 557 -15.13 1.81 29.28
CA ILE A 557 -16.17 2.34 30.17
C ILE A 557 -17.22 3.09 29.32
N THR A 558 -18.49 2.96 29.68
CA THR A 558 -19.63 3.62 29.02
C THR A 558 -20.69 3.93 30.06
N ASP A 559 -21.17 5.17 30.11
CA ASP A 559 -22.16 5.62 31.11
C ASP A 559 -21.72 5.31 32.56
N GLY A 560 -20.42 5.45 32.84
CA GLY A 560 -19.78 5.07 34.10
C GLY A 560 -19.57 3.57 34.31
N VAL A 561 -20.14 2.69 33.48
CA VAL A 561 -20.11 1.22 33.63
C VAL A 561 -18.96 0.58 32.86
N VAL A 562 -18.19 -0.29 33.53
CA VAL A 562 -17.11 -1.07 32.88
C VAL A 562 -17.68 -2.12 31.93
N LYS A 563 -17.37 -2.01 30.63
CA LYS A 563 -17.85 -2.89 29.55
C LYS A 563 -16.84 -3.96 29.12
N ALA A 564 -15.54 -3.72 29.25
CA ALA A 564 -14.49 -4.71 28.95
C ALA A 564 -13.18 -4.40 29.69
N VAL A 565 -12.35 -5.44 29.89
CA VAL A 565 -11.05 -5.34 30.57
C VAL A 565 -10.02 -6.20 29.83
N GLN A 566 -8.84 -5.62 29.54
CA GLN A 566 -7.73 -6.30 28.86
C GLN A 566 -6.45 -6.20 29.70
N VAL A 567 -5.74 -7.31 29.85
CA VAL A 567 -4.54 -7.40 30.73
C VAL A 567 -3.30 -7.71 29.92
N GLU A 568 -2.28 -6.86 30.05
CA GLU A 568 -1.00 -6.94 29.37
C GLU A 568 0.10 -7.37 30.34
N SER A 569 0.93 -8.34 29.92
CA SER A 569 1.95 -8.97 30.78
C SER A 569 3.28 -8.20 30.74
N GLY A 570 3.65 -7.60 31.87
CA GLY A 570 5.00 -7.07 32.08
C GLY A 570 6.06 -8.18 32.14
N GLY A 571 7.26 -7.89 31.63
CA GLY A 571 8.39 -8.83 31.59
C GLY A 571 9.28 -8.79 32.84
N LYS A 572 10.07 -9.85 33.04
CA LYS A 572 11.11 -9.93 34.10
C LYS A 572 12.41 -9.24 33.67
N GLY A 573 13.18 -8.75 34.64
CA GLY A 573 14.57 -8.30 34.46
C GLY A 573 15.53 -9.43 34.05
N GLY A 574 16.67 -9.05 33.46
CA GLY A 574 17.62 -9.98 32.81
C GLY A 574 18.88 -10.33 33.62
N GLY A 575 19.77 -11.10 32.98
CA GLY A 575 21.08 -11.54 33.50
C GLY A 575 22.01 -11.98 32.36
N ASN A 576 23.32 -12.01 32.61
CA ASN A 576 24.37 -12.06 31.57
C ASN A 576 25.53 -13.03 31.95
N LYS A 577 26.11 -13.82 31.03
CA LYS A 577 27.36 -14.58 31.25
C LYS A 577 28.06 -15.18 30.00
N LYS A 578 29.22 -14.58 29.65
CA LYS A 578 30.54 -15.08 29.16
C LYS A 578 30.73 -16.26 28.16
N ASN A 579 31.88 -16.20 27.46
CA ASN A 579 32.39 -17.10 26.39
C ASN A 579 33.31 -18.25 26.90
N ALA A 580 33.53 -19.28 26.06
CA ALA A 580 34.82 -20.00 25.89
C ALA A 580 34.80 -20.96 24.67
N GLY A 581 35.98 -21.29 24.10
CA GLY A 581 36.19 -22.44 23.17
C GLY A 581 36.50 -22.12 21.69
N GLN A 582 37.61 -22.67 21.15
CA GLN A 582 38.02 -22.59 19.72
C GLN A 582 38.21 -24.01 19.13
N GLY A 583 38.26 -24.15 17.79
CA GLY A 583 38.55 -25.44 17.14
C GLY A 583 38.56 -25.47 15.59
N ASN A 584 39.63 -24.94 14.97
CA ASN A 584 40.13 -25.21 13.60
C ASN A 584 39.27 -25.05 12.32
N ARG A 585 40.01 -24.97 11.20
CA ARG A 585 39.66 -24.69 9.78
C ARG A 585 39.83 -26.00 8.94
N PRO A 586 39.37 -26.14 7.66
CA PRO A 586 39.51 -25.14 6.59
C PRO A 586 38.39 -25.01 5.52
N GLN A 587 38.64 -24.02 4.64
CA GLN A 587 38.11 -23.70 3.30
C GLN A 587 36.81 -24.37 2.77
N GLY A 588 35.89 -23.52 2.32
CA GLY A 588 34.74 -23.87 1.48
C GLY A 588 33.92 -22.64 1.11
N ASN A 589 34.04 -22.14 -0.13
CA ASN A 589 33.42 -20.87 -0.55
C ASN A 589 31.88 -20.94 -0.57
N ASN A 590 31.20 -20.05 0.15
CA ASN A 590 29.75 -19.82 -0.05
C ASN A 590 29.33 -18.40 0.41
N PRO A 591 28.94 -17.48 -0.49
CA PRO A 591 28.66 -16.08 -0.15
C PRO A 591 27.30 -15.86 0.53
N ARG A 592 27.22 -14.85 1.39
CA ARG A 592 26.05 -14.55 2.25
C ARG A 592 24.92 -13.78 1.53
N GLY A 593 24.01 -14.51 0.90
CA GLY A 593 22.60 -14.12 0.74
C GLY A 593 22.26 -13.02 -0.28
N VAL A 594 20.96 -12.94 -0.63
CA VAL A 594 20.41 -12.00 -1.62
C VAL A 594 19.13 -11.35 -1.07
N ARG A 595 18.98 -10.03 -1.28
CA ARG A 595 17.85 -9.19 -0.79
C ARG A 595 16.60 -9.30 -1.69
N MET A 596 15.51 -8.63 -1.28
CA MET A 596 14.22 -8.61 -1.99
C MET A 596 14.21 -7.61 -3.17
N PRO A 597 13.54 -7.90 -4.30
CA PRO A 597 13.56 -7.09 -5.51
C PRO A 597 13.22 -5.61 -5.29
N THR A 598 13.97 -4.76 -5.98
CA THR A 598 13.90 -3.30 -6.03
C THR A 598 12.47 -2.77 -6.34
N PRO A 599 12.08 -1.58 -5.84
CA PRO A 599 10.98 -0.80 -6.42
C PRO A 599 11.19 -0.53 -7.92
N LEU A 600 10.13 -0.16 -8.64
CA LEU A 600 10.31 0.44 -9.97
C LEU A 600 10.41 1.95 -9.80
N PHE A 601 11.42 2.53 -10.43
CA PHE A 601 11.65 3.97 -10.53
C PHE A 601 11.49 4.42 -11.99
N ARG A 602 10.99 5.64 -12.19
CA ARG A 602 10.77 6.31 -13.47
C ARG A 602 12.07 6.96 -13.92
N THR A 603 13.03 6.14 -14.32
CA THR A 603 14.34 6.60 -14.77
C THR A 603 14.34 7.11 -16.22
N ASP A 604 13.18 7.02 -16.90
CA ASP A 604 13.00 7.51 -18.26
C ASP A 604 12.98 9.04 -18.29
N VAL A 605 13.83 9.63 -19.14
CA VAL A 605 13.93 11.08 -19.35
C VAL A 605 14.08 11.38 -20.85
N PRO A 606 13.56 12.52 -21.36
CA PRO A 606 13.74 12.93 -22.75
C PRO A 606 15.21 12.95 -23.20
N ALA A 607 15.48 12.61 -24.46
CA ALA A 607 16.82 12.66 -25.04
C ALA A 607 17.39 14.10 -25.02
N HIS A 608 18.68 14.23 -24.72
CA HIS A 608 19.37 15.51 -24.57
C HIS A 608 20.89 15.30 -24.76
N LEU A 609 21.60 16.33 -25.25
CA LEU A 609 23.04 16.21 -25.57
C LEU A 609 23.95 16.28 -24.33
N TYR A 610 23.56 17.02 -23.29
CA TYR A 610 24.33 17.16 -22.07
C TYR A 610 23.48 17.63 -20.87
N ASN A 611 24.00 17.46 -19.66
CA ASN A 611 23.54 18.12 -18.43
C ASN A 611 24.67 18.98 -17.86
N ILE A 612 24.32 20.13 -17.28
CA ILE A 612 25.25 20.96 -16.50
C ILE A 612 24.64 21.12 -15.10
N ILE A 613 25.42 20.76 -14.09
CA ILE A 613 25.14 21.03 -12.68
C ILE A 613 26.20 22.00 -12.17
N LEU A 614 25.78 23.15 -11.66
CA LEU A 614 26.66 24.02 -10.91
C LEU A 614 26.81 23.50 -9.47
N GLY A 615 27.97 23.69 -8.87
CA GLY A 615 28.24 23.37 -7.47
C GLY A 615 29.43 24.13 -6.92
N ARG A 616 29.70 23.92 -5.63
CA ARG A 616 30.81 24.52 -4.88
C ARG A 616 31.05 26.04 -5.16
N PRO A 617 30.01 26.90 -5.20
CA PRO A 617 30.22 28.33 -5.38
C PRO A 617 30.96 28.91 -4.17
N THR A 618 31.96 29.76 -4.41
CA THR A 618 32.63 30.54 -3.36
C THR A 618 32.45 32.03 -3.62
N ASP A 619 33.19 32.87 -2.90
CA ASP A 619 33.41 34.29 -3.22
C ASP A 619 34.08 34.50 -4.59
N SER A 620 34.89 33.54 -5.05
CA SER A 620 35.91 33.71 -6.08
C SER A 620 35.93 32.60 -7.14
N ALA A 621 35.16 31.53 -6.96
CA ALA A 621 35.09 30.39 -7.86
C ALA A 621 33.68 29.76 -7.95
N ILE A 622 33.47 28.93 -8.98
CA ILE A 622 32.33 28.01 -9.10
C ILE A 622 32.72 26.78 -9.94
N THR A 623 32.23 25.59 -9.59
CA THR A 623 32.43 24.38 -10.38
C THR A 623 31.24 24.13 -11.32
N LEU A 624 31.54 23.85 -12.59
CA LEU A 624 30.59 23.35 -13.58
C LEU A 624 30.85 21.85 -13.81
N SER A 625 29.97 21.00 -13.29
CA SER A 625 29.96 19.57 -13.59
C SER A 625 29.12 19.32 -14.85
N VAL A 626 29.77 18.96 -15.96
CA VAL A 626 29.14 18.68 -17.26
C VAL A 626 29.12 17.17 -17.50
N LEU A 627 28.00 16.62 -17.95
CA LEU A 627 27.90 15.25 -18.45
C LEU A 627 27.43 15.34 -19.89
N ALA A 628 28.24 14.85 -20.82
CA ALA A 628 27.90 14.76 -22.23
C ALA A 628 27.33 13.37 -22.55
N HIS A 629 26.27 13.31 -23.36
CA HIS A 629 25.66 12.05 -23.82
C HIS A 629 26.11 11.66 -25.24
N GLN A 630 26.87 12.54 -25.89
CA GLN A 630 27.57 12.33 -27.16
C GLN A 630 28.95 12.99 -27.07
N ALA A 631 29.94 12.49 -27.81
CA ALA A 631 31.26 13.10 -27.82
C ALA A 631 31.22 14.51 -28.45
N MET A 632 31.80 15.50 -27.78
CA MET A 632 31.84 16.89 -28.23
C MET A 632 33.07 17.62 -27.72
N ASP A 633 33.60 18.55 -28.50
CA ASP A 633 34.52 19.57 -27.98
C ASP A 633 33.71 20.76 -27.47
N GLY A 634 34.13 21.42 -26.40
CA GLY A 634 33.38 22.58 -25.89
C GLY A 634 34.07 23.42 -24.83
N PHE A 635 33.65 24.68 -24.73
CA PHE A 635 34.15 25.70 -23.80
C PHE A 635 33.02 26.63 -23.33
N PHE A 636 33.21 27.24 -22.16
CA PHE A 636 32.28 28.23 -21.63
C PHE A 636 32.74 29.65 -21.96
N THR A 637 31.79 30.49 -22.39
CA THR A 637 31.95 31.95 -22.36
C THR A 637 31.16 32.51 -21.20
N TYR A 638 31.73 33.47 -20.47
CA TYR A 638 31.13 34.03 -19.27
C TYR A 638 31.46 35.52 -19.09
N GLY A 639 30.63 36.22 -18.31
CA GLY A 639 30.78 37.66 -18.05
C GLY A 639 29.72 38.21 -17.09
N MET A 640 29.87 39.45 -16.65
CA MET A 640 28.97 40.10 -15.69
C MET A 640 27.69 40.68 -16.36
N LYS A 641 27.60 40.67 -17.69
CA LYS A 641 26.43 41.08 -18.49
C LYS A 641 25.95 39.92 -19.35
N PRO A 642 24.63 39.69 -19.51
CA PRO A 642 24.11 38.53 -20.26
C PRO A 642 24.52 38.53 -21.74
N ASP A 643 24.65 39.72 -22.33
CA ASP A 643 24.94 39.93 -23.74
C ASP A 643 26.42 40.29 -24.00
N THR A 644 27.27 40.25 -22.96
CA THR A 644 28.70 40.61 -23.07
C THR A 644 29.56 39.62 -22.27
N LEU A 645 29.77 38.45 -22.85
CA LEU A 645 30.50 37.33 -22.25
C LEU A 645 31.98 37.37 -22.68
N THR A 646 32.74 38.30 -22.11
CA THR A 646 34.13 38.61 -22.51
C THR A 646 35.14 37.51 -22.20
N ASN A 647 34.86 36.66 -21.21
CA ASN A 647 35.81 35.68 -20.71
C ASN A 647 35.51 34.31 -21.32
N LYS A 648 36.55 33.51 -21.55
CA LYS A 648 36.46 32.17 -22.14
C LYS A 648 37.28 31.17 -21.32
N THR A 649 36.76 29.96 -21.11
CA THR A 649 37.52 28.82 -20.57
C THR A 649 38.35 28.13 -21.68
N PRO A 650 39.34 27.29 -21.33
CA PRO A 650 39.91 26.36 -22.29
C PRO A 650 38.84 25.53 -23.01
N VAL A 651 39.17 25.06 -24.22
CA VAL A 651 38.39 24.04 -24.92
C VAL A 651 38.74 22.69 -24.30
N LEU A 652 37.71 21.95 -23.89
CA LEU A 652 37.84 20.60 -23.34
C LEU A 652 37.13 19.61 -24.27
N GLN A 653 37.63 18.37 -24.29
CA GLN A 653 37.01 17.27 -25.01
C GLN A 653 36.11 16.50 -24.04
N TRP A 654 34.81 16.49 -24.30
CA TRP A 654 33.79 15.86 -23.46
C TRP A 654 33.38 14.53 -24.10
N LYS A 655 33.72 13.41 -23.44
CA LYS A 655 33.33 12.08 -23.92
C LYS A 655 31.87 11.77 -23.54
N ALA A 656 31.23 10.91 -24.33
CA ALA A 656 29.90 10.40 -24.01
C ALA A 656 29.91 9.53 -22.74
N GLY A 657 29.05 9.85 -21.78
CA GLY A 657 28.85 9.08 -20.54
C GLY A 657 29.77 9.47 -19.36
N GLU A 658 30.85 10.22 -19.59
CA GLU A 658 31.77 10.65 -18.52
C GLU A 658 31.38 12.05 -18.00
N ALA A 659 31.06 12.16 -16.71
CA ALA A 659 30.90 13.44 -16.04
C ALA A 659 32.28 14.06 -15.77
N ASN A 660 32.45 15.33 -16.12
CA ASN A 660 33.71 16.07 -16.03
C ASN A 660 33.45 17.44 -15.38
N GLU A 661 34.41 17.91 -14.58
CA GLU A 661 34.27 19.13 -13.79
C GLU A 661 35.24 20.22 -14.24
N LEU A 662 34.77 21.46 -14.29
CA LEU A 662 35.55 22.63 -14.62
C LEU A 662 35.26 23.76 -13.65
N ASP A 663 36.27 24.20 -12.92
CA ASP A 663 36.19 25.41 -12.11
C ASP A 663 36.38 26.66 -12.97
N ILE A 664 35.48 27.62 -12.86
CA ILE A 664 35.77 29.02 -13.21
C ILE A 664 36.26 29.71 -11.94
N LYS A 665 37.49 30.23 -11.97
CA LYS A 665 38.19 30.89 -10.85
C LYS A 665 38.42 32.37 -11.12
N ASN A 666 38.96 33.10 -10.14
CA ASN A 666 39.26 34.53 -10.21
C ASN A 666 38.02 35.39 -10.50
N LEU A 667 36.85 34.93 -10.02
CA LEU A 667 35.60 35.68 -10.05
C LEU A 667 35.62 36.76 -8.97
N LYS A 668 34.81 37.80 -9.16
CA LYS A 668 34.62 38.85 -8.14
C LYS A 668 33.62 38.37 -7.07
N PRO A 669 33.86 38.64 -5.77
CA PRO A 669 32.87 38.46 -4.71
C PRO A 669 31.57 39.24 -4.97
N ASN A 670 30.47 38.77 -4.37
CA ASN A 670 29.13 39.35 -4.45
C ASN A 670 28.69 39.78 -5.87
N THR A 671 29.07 39.00 -6.90
CA THR A 671 28.87 39.36 -8.30
C THR A 671 28.05 38.31 -9.04
N ARG A 672 27.06 38.77 -9.82
CA ARG A 672 26.30 37.92 -10.74
C ARG A 672 27.06 37.73 -12.04
N TYR A 673 27.20 36.48 -12.45
CA TYR A 673 27.77 36.10 -13.73
C TYR A 673 26.73 35.40 -14.60
N TYR A 674 26.87 35.60 -15.91
CA TYR A 674 26.14 34.92 -16.96
C TYR A 674 27.11 34.06 -17.74
N TYR A 675 26.64 32.95 -18.30
CA TYR A 675 27.45 32.09 -19.14
C TYR A 675 26.64 31.43 -20.27
N LYS A 676 27.36 30.92 -21.27
CA LYS A 676 26.87 30.03 -22.34
C LYS A 676 27.90 28.91 -22.56
N PHE A 677 27.42 27.69 -22.84
CA PHE A 677 28.25 26.57 -23.28
C PHE A 677 28.34 26.60 -24.81
N ASN A 678 29.55 26.62 -25.36
CA ASN A 678 29.82 26.62 -26.80
C ASN A 678 30.46 25.28 -27.13
N TYR A 679 29.82 24.48 -27.97
CA TYR A 679 30.17 23.09 -28.18
C TYR A 679 30.01 22.68 -29.65
N GLN A 680 30.71 21.64 -30.06
CA GLN A 680 30.69 21.11 -31.42
C GLN A 680 30.64 19.58 -31.34
N LEU A 681 29.62 18.96 -31.95
CA LEU A 681 29.59 17.52 -32.18
C LEU A 681 30.49 17.20 -33.38
N ALA A 682 31.12 16.03 -33.40
CA ALA A 682 31.94 15.60 -34.53
C ALA A 682 31.16 15.69 -35.87
N GLY A 683 31.74 16.37 -36.87
CA GLY A 683 31.10 16.58 -38.18
C GLY A 683 29.99 17.63 -38.23
N THR A 684 29.80 18.43 -37.18
CA THR A 684 28.78 19.51 -37.12
C THR A 684 29.39 20.90 -36.98
N ASN A 685 28.58 21.95 -37.20
CA ASN A 685 28.99 23.33 -36.95
C ASN A 685 28.95 23.66 -35.43
N PRO A 686 29.85 24.53 -34.92
CA PRO A 686 29.80 25.00 -33.54
C PRO A 686 28.44 25.59 -33.16
N THR A 687 27.94 25.23 -31.99
CA THR A 687 26.63 25.60 -31.46
C THR A 687 26.76 26.17 -30.06
N THR A 688 25.95 27.18 -29.72
CA THR A 688 25.96 27.82 -28.40
C THR A 688 24.65 27.56 -27.65
N SER A 689 24.73 27.26 -26.35
CA SER A 689 23.57 27.03 -25.49
C SER A 689 22.74 28.30 -25.25
N ALA A 690 21.49 28.11 -24.81
CA ALA A 690 20.77 29.17 -24.11
C ALA A 690 21.60 29.67 -22.91
N SER A 691 21.45 30.96 -22.58
CA SER A 691 22.17 31.55 -21.46
C SER A 691 21.72 30.96 -20.11
N ALA A 692 22.66 30.95 -19.18
CA ALA A 692 22.52 30.57 -17.79
C ALA A 692 23.19 31.64 -16.91
N ALA A 693 22.90 31.65 -15.60
CA ALA A 693 23.47 32.63 -14.68
C ALA A 693 23.72 32.02 -13.30
N PHE A 694 24.67 32.57 -12.56
CA PHE A 694 24.98 32.21 -11.18
C PHE A 694 25.46 33.45 -10.40
N HIS A 695 25.71 33.28 -9.11
CA HIS A 695 26.28 34.32 -8.24
C HIS A 695 27.47 33.74 -7.47
N THR A 696 28.49 34.55 -7.22
CA THR A 696 29.47 34.27 -6.16
C THR A 696 28.88 34.62 -4.79
N GLN A 697 29.57 34.25 -3.70
CA GLN A 697 29.11 34.47 -2.33
C GLN A 697 28.58 35.90 -2.12
N ARG A 698 27.35 35.99 -1.60
CA ARG A 698 26.73 37.25 -1.20
C ARG A 698 27.49 37.84 -0.01
N ALA A 699 27.81 39.12 -0.08
CA ALA A 699 28.36 39.84 1.07
C ALA A 699 27.28 40.04 2.14
N THR A 700 27.69 40.11 3.42
CA THR A 700 26.84 40.52 4.55
C THR A 700 26.04 41.77 4.21
N GLY A 701 24.76 41.82 4.59
CA GLY A 701 23.82 42.88 4.21
C GLY A 701 23.20 42.75 2.80
N SER A 702 23.61 41.76 1.98
CA SER A 702 22.98 41.53 0.66
C SER A 702 21.73 40.65 0.78
N SER A 703 20.66 41.02 0.07
CA SER A 703 19.47 40.18 -0.09
C SER A 703 19.66 39.12 -1.18
N PHE A 704 19.11 37.92 -0.98
CA PHE A 704 19.19 36.80 -1.91
C PHE A 704 18.01 35.83 -1.77
N VAL A 705 17.91 34.85 -2.69
CA VAL A 705 16.91 33.79 -2.66
C VAL A 705 17.61 32.44 -2.68
N PHE A 706 17.16 31.48 -1.86
CA PHE A 706 17.47 30.06 -2.06
C PHE A 706 16.19 29.21 -2.12
N THR A 707 16.27 27.99 -2.62
CA THR A 707 15.12 27.07 -2.74
C THR A 707 15.45 25.70 -2.19
N VAL A 708 14.44 25.01 -1.63
CA VAL A 708 14.58 23.71 -0.96
C VAL A 708 13.53 22.71 -1.44
N GLN A 709 13.94 21.47 -1.68
CA GLN A 709 13.06 20.31 -1.91
C GLN A 709 13.52 19.10 -1.08
N ALA A 710 12.65 18.12 -0.88
CA ALA A 710 12.97 16.85 -0.24
C ALA A 710 12.40 15.65 -1.01
N ASP A 711 12.88 14.44 -0.70
CA ASP A 711 12.27 13.18 -1.15
C ASP A 711 12.03 13.11 -2.66
N SER A 712 13.00 13.58 -3.45
CA SER A 712 12.81 13.76 -4.90
C SER A 712 12.70 12.44 -5.69
N HIS A 713 12.73 11.28 -5.01
CA HIS A 713 12.70 9.93 -5.56
C HIS A 713 11.70 9.73 -6.71
N LEU A 714 12.19 9.23 -7.83
CA LEU A 714 11.40 9.03 -9.06
C LEU A 714 10.50 7.78 -9.01
N ASP A 715 9.95 7.40 -7.86
CA ASP A 715 9.16 6.18 -7.72
C ASP A 715 7.72 6.30 -8.29
N PHE A 716 6.84 5.37 -7.96
CA PHE A 716 5.45 5.41 -8.42
C PHE A 716 4.66 6.62 -7.90
N GLY A 717 5.00 7.18 -6.72
CA GLY A 717 4.34 8.36 -6.15
C GLY A 717 4.67 9.67 -6.87
N THR A 718 5.87 9.73 -7.47
CA THR A 718 6.32 10.81 -8.34
C THR A 718 5.50 10.91 -9.63
N ASN A 719 5.14 12.14 -10.00
CA ASN A 719 4.69 12.49 -11.35
C ASN A 719 5.77 13.37 -12.04
N PRO A 720 6.47 12.87 -13.08
CA PRO A 720 7.54 13.60 -13.76
C PRO A 720 7.15 15.01 -14.25
N ALA A 721 5.96 15.17 -14.84
CA ALA A 721 5.51 16.47 -15.35
C ALA A 721 5.23 17.49 -14.22
N VAL A 722 4.93 17.02 -13.01
CA VAL A 722 4.85 17.88 -11.83
C VAL A 722 6.25 18.27 -11.36
N TYR A 723 7.20 17.34 -11.37
CA TYR A 723 8.58 17.61 -10.95
C TYR A 723 9.27 18.62 -11.88
N GLU A 724 9.19 18.45 -13.21
CA GLU A 724 9.70 19.43 -14.17
C GLU A 724 9.08 20.82 -13.98
N ARG A 725 7.79 20.87 -13.62
CA ARG A 725 7.09 22.12 -13.36
C ARG A 725 7.53 22.77 -12.03
N THR A 726 7.81 21.99 -10.98
CA THR A 726 8.43 22.49 -9.73
C THR A 726 9.80 23.07 -9.99
N LEU A 727 10.66 22.36 -10.72
CA LEU A 727 12.00 22.82 -11.07
C LEU A 727 11.96 24.09 -11.95
N LYS A 728 10.97 24.20 -12.85
CA LYS A 728 10.72 25.43 -13.62
C LYS A 728 10.27 26.58 -12.73
N ASN A 729 9.39 26.33 -11.74
CA ASN A 729 8.94 27.35 -10.79
C ASN A 729 10.11 27.87 -9.94
N ALA A 730 10.94 26.96 -9.40
CA ALA A 730 12.16 27.31 -8.65
C ALA A 730 13.19 28.08 -9.51
N LEU A 731 13.28 27.79 -10.82
CA LEU A 731 14.14 28.55 -11.73
C LEU A 731 13.59 29.97 -11.97
N THR A 732 12.26 30.14 -12.05
CA THR A 732 11.66 31.49 -12.17
C THR A 732 11.82 32.35 -10.93
N ASP A 733 12.06 31.76 -9.76
CA ASP A 733 12.37 32.48 -8.52
C ASP A 733 13.77 33.15 -8.53
N ARG A 734 14.60 32.89 -9.57
CA ARG A 734 15.97 33.44 -9.71
C ARG A 734 16.88 33.11 -8.51
N THR A 735 16.66 31.94 -7.93
CA THR A 735 17.38 31.40 -6.76
C THR A 735 18.90 31.44 -6.96
N ASP A 736 19.65 31.91 -5.96
CA ASP A 736 21.13 31.92 -5.96
C ASP A 736 21.66 30.49 -5.99
N PHE A 737 21.07 29.60 -5.18
CA PHE A 737 21.39 28.17 -5.08
C PHE A 737 20.15 27.32 -4.73
N HIS A 738 20.29 26.00 -4.75
CA HIS A 738 19.21 25.03 -4.50
C HIS A 738 19.67 23.89 -3.57
N VAL A 739 18.84 23.51 -2.59
CA VAL A 739 19.13 22.46 -1.60
C VAL A 739 18.17 21.27 -1.77
N ALA A 740 18.71 20.06 -1.83
CA ALA A 740 17.93 18.82 -1.96
C ALA A 740 18.13 17.89 -0.75
N LEU A 741 17.03 17.56 -0.05
CA LEU A 741 17.01 16.83 1.22
C LEU A 741 16.70 15.34 1.07
N GLY A 742 17.71 14.58 0.63
CA GLY A 742 17.74 13.11 0.70
C GLY A 742 16.69 12.38 -0.12
N ASP A 743 16.68 11.06 0.04
CA ASP A 743 15.81 10.07 -0.59
C ASP A 743 15.54 10.41 -2.07
N THR A 744 16.65 10.57 -2.78
CA THR A 744 16.74 11.10 -4.13
C THR A 744 17.20 10.02 -5.11
N PHE A 745 18.22 9.23 -4.76
CA PHE A 745 18.75 8.11 -5.54
C PHE A 745 18.18 6.76 -5.12
N MET A 746 17.75 6.65 -3.85
CA MET A 746 17.05 5.47 -3.33
C MET A 746 17.84 4.14 -3.44
N THR A 747 19.17 4.20 -3.58
CA THR A 747 20.08 3.06 -3.75
C THR A 747 19.87 1.95 -2.70
N GLY A 748 19.61 2.32 -1.44
CA GLY A 748 19.30 1.41 -0.33
C GLY A 748 18.01 0.60 -0.49
N LYS A 749 17.13 0.95 -1.45
CA LYS A 749 15.96 0.16 -1.86
C LYS A 749 16.29 -0.95 -2.88
N TYR A 750 17.46 -0.90 -3.54
CA TYR A 750 17.85 -1.88 -4.56
C TYR A 750 18.40 -3.18 -3.93
N VAL A 751 18.19 -4.32 -4.61
CA VAL A 751 18.88 -5.60 -4.27
C VAL A 751 20.37 -5.44 -4.47
N ASP A 752 20.70 -4.93 -5.64
CA ASP A 752 22.03 -4.70 -6.18
C ASP A 752 22.12 -3.19 -6.38
N HIS A 753 22.87 -2.54 -5.50
CA HIS A 753 22.96 -1.07 -5.42
C HIS A 753 23.34 -0.45 -6.76
N ARG A 754 24.18 -1.13 -7.56
CA ARG A 754 24.67 -0.69 -8.87
C ARG A 754 23.55 -0.42 -9.88
N LYS A 755 22.39 -1.07 -9.71
CA LYS A 755 21.20 -0.84 -10.55
C LYS A 755 20.51 0.51 -10.29
N ALA A 756 20.96 1.29 -9.30
CA ALA A 756 20.53 2.67 -9.10
C ALA A 756 21.12 3.65 -10.13
N TYR A 757 22.16 3.29 -10.88
CA TYR A 757 22.84 4.19 -11.82
C TYR A 757 21.90 4.95 -12.78
N PRO A 758 20.89 4.33 -13.43
CA PRO A 758 19.92 5.07 -14.26
C PRO A 758 19.06 6.07 -13.47
N HIS A 759 18.88 5.87 -12.16
CA HIS A 759 18.17 6.81 -11.28
C HIS A 759 19.05 8.02 -10.92
N TYR A 760 20.37 7.83 -10.73
CA TYR A 760 21.31 8.95 -10.64
C TYR A 760 21.31 9.78 -11.94
N LEU A 761 21.37 9.14 -13.11
CA LEU A 761 21.31 9.84 -14.41
C LEU A 761 19.98 10.60 -14.59
N ALA A 762 18.85 9.97 -14.24
CA ALA A 762 17.55 10.62 -14.32
C ALA A 762 17.45 11.83 -13.37
N GLN A 763 17.91 11.71 -12.11
CA GLN A 763 17.95 12.85 -11.19
C GLN A 763 18.89 13.96 -11.69
N ARG A 764 20.05 13.62 -12.27
CA ARG A 764 20.96 14.60 -12.88
C ARG A 764 20.32 15.33 -14.07
N TYR A 765 19.47 14.67 -14.85
CA TYR A 765 18.62 15.34 -15.85
C TYR A 765 17.65 16.34 -15.21
N TYR A 766 16.93 15.95 -14.16
CA TYR A 766 15.96 16.83 -13.49
C TYR A 766 16.65 18.01 -12.81
N PHE A 767 17.69 17.76 -11.99
CA PHE A 767 18.52 18.82 -11.43
C PHE A 767 19.09 19.74 -12.51
N GLY A 768 19.56 19.22 -13.65
CA GLY A 768 20.08 20.01 -14.77
C GLY A 768 19.10 21.03 -15.37
N ARG A 769 17.80 20.92 -15.12
CA ARG A 769 16.79 21.90 -15.57
C ARG A 769 16.82 23.18 -14.73
N LEU A 770 17.16 23.06 -13.44
CA LEU A 770 17.28 24.15 -12.47
C LEU A 770 18.75 24.51 -12.20
N CYS A 771 19.56 23.52 -11.81
CA CYS A 771 20.90 23.68 -11.25
C CYS A 771 21.98 24.06 -12.27
N ARG A 772 21.63 24.18 -13.55
CA ARG A 772 22.40 24.96 -14.53
C ARG A 772 22.42 26.47 -14.22
N SER A 773 21.61 26.96 -13.28
CA SER A 773 21.58 28.37 -12.89
C SER A 773 21.34 28.58 -11.38
N ALA A 774 21.62 27.54 -10.59
CA ALA A 774 21.41 27.49 -9.14
C ALA A 774 22.27 26.35 -8.57
N PRO A 775 23.44 26.62 -7.96
CA PRO A 775 24.33 25.55 -7.51
C PRO A 775 23.63 24.59 -6.55
N LEU A 776 23.88 23.30 -6.75
CA LEU A 776 23.25 22.24 -5.97
C LEU A 776 24.03 21.99 -4.69
N PHE A 777 23.32 22.02 -3.56
CA PHE A 777 23.78 21.50 -2.28
C PHE A 777 22.96 20.24 -1.94
N PHE A 778 23.64 19.11 -1.76
CA PHE A 778 22.99 17.83 -1.51
C PHE A 778 23.13 17.40 -0.04
N VAL A 779 22.03 16.88 0.51
CA VAL A 779 21.94 16.30 1.86
C VAL A 779 21.51 14.84 1.73
N LEU A 780 22.19 13.94 2.42
CA LEU A 780 21.91 12.50 2.36
C LEU A 780 20.51 12.15 2.91
N GLY A 781 19.88 11.08 2.39
CA GLY A 781 18.67 10.46 2.94
C GLY A 781 18.83 8.98 3.29
N ASN A 782 17.90 8.47 4.11
CA ASN A 782 17.95 7.12 4.67
C ASN A 782 17.92 5.97 3.64
N HIS A 783 17.66 6.29 2.38
CA HIS A 783 17.62 5.35 1.27
C HIS A 783 18.64 5.64 0.17
N ASP A 784 19.46 6.69 0.24
CA ASP A 784 20.47 6.97 -0.80
C ASP A 784 21.68 6.01 -0.76
N GLY A 785 21.80 5.19 0.29
CA GLY A 785 22.74 4.07 0.38
C GLY A 785 24.05 4.40 1.12
N GLU A 786 24.31 5.69 1.32
CA GLU A 786 25.47 6.23 2.02
C GLU A 786 25.24 6.16 3.55
N SER A 787 25.70 5.07 4.17
CA SER A 787 25.61 4.86 5.62
C SER A 787 26.59 3.77 6.04
N LEU A 788 27.24 3.94 7.19
CA LEU A 788 28.15 2.95 7.78
C LEU A 788 27.44 1.61 8.07
N ARG A 789 26.11 1.59 8.16
CA ARG A 789 25.29 0.36 8.17
C ARG A 789 25.53 -0.56 6.96
N TYR A 790 25.97 -0.01 5.84
CA TYR A 790 26.31 -0.71 4.62
C TYR A 790 27.83 -0.80 4.38
N TRP A 791 28.65 -0.26 5.29
CA TRP A 791 30.10 -0.37 5.24
C TRP A 791 30.57 -1.76 5.65
N ASP A 792 31.51 -2.30 4.90
CA ASP A 792 32.21 -3.57 5.16
C ASP A 792 33.71 -3.50 4.89
N ASP A 793 34.24 -2.29 4.76
CA ASP A 793 35.63 -1.97 4.40
C ASP A 793 36.11 -2.43 3.01
N THR A 794 35.17 -2.57 2.06
CA THR A 794 35.48 -2.84 0.64
C THR A 794 34.99 -1.73 -0.31
N ALA A 795 35.74 -1.49 -1.39
CA ALA A 795 35.41 -0.49 -2.42
C ALA A 795 34.10 -0.76 -3.20
N ASN A 796 33.50 -1.94 -3.07
CA ASN A 796 32.31 -2.37 -3.81
C ASN A 796 31.06 -2.54 -2.93
N ASN A 797 31.07 -2.03 -1.70
CA ASN A 797 29.89 -2.04 -0.84
C ASN A 797 28.91 -0.88 -1.18
N PRO A 798 27.64 -0.95 -0.76
CA PRO A 798 26.65 0.05 -1.14
C PRO A 798 27.01 1.47 -0.71
N ALA A 799 27.73 1.66 0.40
CA ALA A 799 28.13 2.99 0.85
C ALA A 799 29.28 3.54 0.01
N ALA A 800 30.34 2.74 -0.22
CA ALA A 800 31.45 3.07 -1.12
C ALA A 800 30.96 3.47 -2.51
N TRP A 801 30.11 2.62 -3.10
CA TRP A 801 29.61 2.83 -4.46
C TRP A 801 28.68 4.03 -4.57
N SER A 802 27.76 4.23 -3.60
CA SER A 802 26.80 5.34 -3.65
C SER A 802 27.51 6.70 -3.50
N ALA A 803 28.47 6.80 -2.57
CA ALA A 803 29.25 8.02 -2.36
C ALA A 803 30.15 8.32 -3.57
N ASN A 804 30.90 7.34 -4.07
CA ASN A 804 31.76 7.54 -5.24
C ASN A 804 30.96 7.91 -6.50
N LEU A 805 29.81 7.28 -6.74
CA LEU A 805 28.94 7.66 -7.87
C LEU A 805 28.29 9.04 -7.68
N ARG A 806 27.90 9.40 -6.45
CA ARG A 806 27.40 10.76 -6.16
C ARG A 806 28.48 11.79 -6.48
N LYS A 807 29.73 11.54 -6.10
CA LYS A 807 30.88 12.44 -6.33
C LYS A 807 31.26 12.53 -7.80
N GLU A 808 31.21 11.43 -8.54
CA GLU A 808 31.36 11.40 -10.00
C GLU A 808 30.27 12.25 -10.69
N LEU A 809 29.01 12.10 -10.25
CA LEU A 809 27.87 12.68 -10.95
C LEU A 809 27.35 14.01 -10.37
N LEU A 810 27.83 14.53 -9.24
CA LEU A 810 27.39 15.80 -8.66
C LEU A 810 28.51 16.56 -7.88
N PRO A 811 28.66 17.88 -8.11
CA PRO A 811 29.68 18.73 -7.48
C PRO A 811 29.33 19.14 -6.04
N ASN A 812 29.33 18.22 -5.07
CA ASN A 812 29.04 18.53 -3.67
C ASN A 812 30.22 19.24 -2.95
N PRO A 813 30.01 19.98 -1.86
CA PRO A 813 31.10 20.57 -1.09
C PRO A 813 31.95 19.57 -0.29
N ALA A 814 33.25 19.82 -0.27
CA ALA A 814 34.24 19.23 0.62
C ALA A 814 34.95 20.34 1.40
N PRO A 815 35.45 20.11 2.63
CA PRO A 815 36.11 21.14 3.42
C PRO A 815 37.34 21.74 2.72
N ASN A 816 37.44 23.07 2.75
CA ASN A 816 38.53 23.85 2.17
C ASN A 816 38.59 25.23 2.84
N GLY A 817 39.20 26.24 2.21
CA GLY A 817 39.25 27.61 2.76
C GLY A 817 37.92 28.37 2.81
N PHE A 818 36.83 27.80 2.30
CA PHE A 818 35.49 28.41 2.24
C PHE A 818 34.41 27.55 2.92
N TYR A 819 34.49 26.22 2.75
CA TYR A 819 33.60 25.24 3.36
C TYR A 819 34.24 24.61 4.60
N THR A 820 33.51 24.51 5.71
CA THR A 820 33.86 23.61 6.83
C THR A 820 33.04 22.32 6.71
N GLY A 821 33.42 21.25 7.42
CA GLY A 821 32.70 19.97 7.35
C GLY A 821 33.58 18.76 7.65
N ASN A 822 33.19 17.60 7.12
CA ASN A 822 33.88 16.34 7.35
C ASN A 822 35.27 16.29 6.68
N SER A 823 36.32 16.51 7.47
CA SER A 823 37.72 16.45 7.04
C SER A 823 38.34 15.05 7.08
N GLN A 824 37.58 14.03 7.51
CA GLN A 824 38.11 12.68 7.73
C GLN A 824 37.94 11.82 6.46
N PRO A 825 39.04 11.35 5.83
CA PRO A 825 38.94 10.49 4.66
C PRO A 825 38.53 9.07 5.07
N GLN A 826 37.43 8.59 4.50
CA GLN A 826 37.04 7.19 4.59
C GLN A 826 37.81 6.36 3.55
N GLN A 827 38.29 5.19 3.95
CA GLN A 827 38.94 4.22 3.05
C GLN A 827 38.06 3.95 1.83
N HIS A 828 38.65 3.82 0.63
CA HIS A 828 37.95 3.64 -0.66
C HIS A 828 36.96 4.73 -1.11
N ILE A 829 36.77 5.82 -0.36
CA ILE A 829 35.90 6.98 -0.76
C ILE A 829 36.70 8.29 -0.80
N GLY A 830 37.73 8.43 0.04
CA GLY A 830 38.29 9.72 0.39
C GLY A 830 37.32 10.48 1.32
N LEU A 831 37.25 11.80 1.21
CA LEU A 831 36.27 12.59 1.96
C LEU A 831 34.84 12.18 1.61
N LEU A 832 33.97 12.07 2.61
CA LEU A 832 32.59 11.60 2.44
C LEU A 832 31.68 12.67 1.79
N GLU A 833 31.92 13.96 2.03
CA GLU A 833 31.06 15.06 1.53
C GLU A 833 29.59 14.91 1.99
N ASP A 834 29.44 14.46 3.23
CA ASP A 834 28.23 14.06 3.94
C ASP A 834 27.67 15.19 4.82
N TYR A 835 28.53 15.86 5.59
CA TYR A 835 28.20 17.05 6.38
C TYR A 835 29.19 18.20 6.15
N TYR A 836 28.66 19.41 6.02
CA TYR A 836 29.43 20.62 5.69
C TYR A 836 28.63 21.91 5.99
N ALA A 837 29.33 23.03 6.09
CA ALA A 837 28.74 24.34 6.32
C ALA A 837 29.43 25.45 5.52
N TRP A 838 28.68 26.52 5.24
CA TRP A 838 29.16 27.74 4.57
C TRP A 838 28.33 28.97 4.99
N GLU A 839 28.86 30.16 4.71
CA GLU A 839 28.14 31.42 4.87
C GLU A 839 27.71 32.00 3.52
N TRP A 840 26.56 32.67 3.49
CA TRP A 840 26.05 33.38 2.31
C TRP A 840 25.21 34.58 2.77
N GLY A 841 25.70 35.79 2.55
CA GLY A 841 25.07 37.02 3.05
C GLY A 841 24.94 37.01 4.58
N ASP A 842 23.72 37.24 5.07
CA ASP A 842 23.42 37.24 6.52
C ASP A 842 23.12 35.83 7.09
N GLY A 843 23.34 34.76 6.32
CA GLY A 843 23.01 33.38 6.69
C GLY A 843 24.20 32.44 6.81
N LEU A 844 24.22 31.64 7.89
CA LEU A 844 24.97 30.37 7.99
C LEU A 844 24.10 29.23 7.46
N PHE A 845 24.68 28.34 6.68
CA PHE A 845 24.02 27.16 6.12
C PHE A 845 24.77 25.90 6.55
N VAL A 846 24.06 24.91 7.11
CA VAL A 846 24.65 23.70 7.70
C VAL A 846 23.92 22.44 7.23
N THR A 847 24.62 21.58 6.50
CA THR A 847 24.18 20.23 6.13
C THR A 847 24.63 19.23 7.19
N LEU A 848 23.70 18.40 7.68
CA LEU A 848 23.97 17.32 8.65
C LEU A 848 23.71 15.94 8.05
N ASP A 849 24.54 14.97 8.44
CA ASP A 849 24.36 13.56 8.15
C ASP A 849 23.98 12.74 9.41
N PRO A 850 22.77 12.16 9.48
CA PRO A 850 22.38 11.24 10.54
C PRO A 850 22.75 9.76 10.25
N PHE A 851 23.39 9.43 9.12
CA PHE A 851 23.49 8.06 8.60
C PHE A 851 24.86 7.39 8.74
N TRP A 852 25.97 8.13 8.77
CA TRP A 852 27.31 7.57 8.88
C TRP A 852 27.59 7.07 10.30
N PHE A 853 27.30 7.85 11.33
CA PHE A 853 27.62 7.44 12.71
C PHE A 853 26.59 6.46 13.31
N THR A 854 25.45 6.25 12.65
CA THR A 854 24.34 5.38 13.10
C THR A 854 24.58 3.88 12.81
N GLN A 855 24.81 3.07 13.84
CA GLN A 855 25.01 1.60 13.73
C GLN A 855 23.80 0.76 14.20
N ARG A 856 22.80 0.56 13.33
CA ARG A 856 21.57 -0.21 13.69
C ARG A 856 21.80 -1.74 13.75
N THR A 857 22.05 -2.26 14.96
CA THR A 857 22.16 -3.71 15.22
C THR A 857 20.79 -4.43 15.20
N ARG A 858 20.78 -5.65 14.65
CA ARG A 858 19.54 -6.38 14.33
C ARG A 858 18.88 -6.98 15.58
N GLY A 859 17.81 -6.34 16.05
CA GLY A 859 16.97 -6.83 17.16
C GLY A 859 16.88 -5.91 18.38
N LYS A 860 17.70 -4.84 18.43
CA LYS A 860 17.50 -3.75 19.40
C LYS A 860 16.43 -2.78 18.89
N VAL A 861 15.61 -2.28 19.80
CA VAL A 861 14.57 -1.26 19.55
C VAL A 861 14.82 -0.08 20.51
N ASP A 862 16.02 0.46 20.43
CA ASP A 862 16.43 1.66 21.14
C ASP A 862 16.66 2.76 20.11
N ASN A 863 15.93 3.87 20.20
CA ASN A 863 16.04 4.99 19.26
C ASN A 863 17.29 5.84 19.54
N TRP A 864 17.96 5.70 20.69
CA TRP A 864 19.31 6.24 20.95
C TRP A 864 20.41 5.64 20.04
N VAL A 865 20.09 4.66 19.19
CA VAL A 865 21.01 4.12 18.16
C VAL A 865 21.30 5.10 17.03
N TRP A 866 20.43 6.09 16.83
CA TRP A 866 20.60 7.15 15.84
C TRP A 866 21.51 8.24 16.41
N THR A 867 22.52 8.65 15.64
CA THR A 867 23.48 9.65 16.09
C THR A 867 24.18 10.41 14.96
N LEU A 868 24.48 11.70 15.18
CA LEU A 868 25.49 12.45 14.42
C LEU A 868 26.91 11.94 14.69
N GLY A 869 27.14 11.25 15.81
CA GLY A 869 28.47 10.96 16.34
C GLY A 869 29.15 12.17 16.97
N LYS A 870 30.07 11.93 17.90
CA LYS A 870 30.73 13.00 18.68
C LYS A 870 31.48 13.99 17.79
N THR A 871 32.19 13.49 16.76
CA THR A 871 32.96 14.31 15.80
C THR A 871 32.11 15.35 15.08
N GLN A 872 30.94 14.95 14.55
CA GLN A 872 30.03 15.87 13.86
C GLN A 872 29.28 16.78 14.85
N TYR A 873 28.92 16.29 16.05
CA TYR A 873 28.35 17.13 17.10
C TYR A 873 29.32 18.23 17.55
N ASP A 874 30.60 17.91 17.75
CA ASP A 874 31.62 18.89 18.15
C ASP A 874 31.88 19.91 17.04
N TRP A 875 31.95 19.45 15.78
CA TRP A 875 32.02 20.34 14.62
C TRP A 875 30.78 21.25 14.51
N LEU A 876 29.57 20.71 14.73
CA LEU A 876 28.32 21.47 14.71
C LEU A 876 28.31 22.54 15.82
N ALA A 877 28.66 22.16 17.05
CA ALA A 877 28.76 23.09 18.17
C ALA A 877 29.75 24.22 17.87
N SER A 878 30.97 23.89 17.42
CA SER A 878 31.98 24.88 17.08
C SER A 878 31.57 25.78 15.91
N THR A 879 30.88 25.24 14.90
CA THR A 879 30.37 26.00 13.75
C THR A 879 29.26 26.98 14.17
N LEU A 880 28.38 26.57 15.08
CA LEU A 880 27.31 27.41 15.62
C LEU A 880 27.81 28.47 16.62
N GLU A 881 28.85 28.15 17.38
CA GLU A 881 29.50 29.04 18.35
C GLU A 881 30.29 30.16 17.69
N ASN A 882 31.04 29.85 16.62
CA ASN A 882 31.83 30.85 15.90
C ASN A 882 31.00 31.70 14.92
N SER A 883 29.81 31.26 14.53
CA SER A 883 28.98 31.94 13.53
C SER A 883 28.23 33.18 14.08
N LYS A 884 28.56 34.34 13.49
CA LYS A 884 27.94 35.64 13.78
C LYS A 884 26.76 35.99 12.84
N ASN A 885 26.32 35.04 12.02
CA ASN A 885 25.24 35.26 11.05
C ASN A 885 23.88 35.39 11.75
N LYS A 886 23.06 36.35 11.28
CA LYS A 886 21.71 36.64 11.81
C LYS A 886 20.76 35.47 11.67
N TYR A 887 20.95 34.67 10.63
CA TYR A 887 20.16 33.47 10.35
C TYR A 887 21.07 32.26 10.34
N LYS A 888 20.62 31.15 10.92
CA LYS A 888 21.29 29.85 10.85
C LYS A 888 20.30 28.80 10.36
N PHE A 889 20.57 28.24 9.19
CA PHE A 889 19.73 27.30 8.45
C PHE A 889 20.32 25.89 8.54
N ILE A 890 19.60 24.97 9.20
CA ILE A 890 20.01 23.57 9.33
C ILE A 890 19.24 22.71 8.33
N PHE A 891 19.93 21.79 7.67
CA PHE A 891 19.37 20.86 6.69
C PHE A 891 19.71 19.41 7.07
N ILE A 892 18.69 18.57 7.28
CA ILE A 892 18.85 17.16 7.66
C ILE A 892 17.66 16.36 7.14
N HIS A 893 17.83 15.17 6.54
CA HIS A 893 16.67 14.47 5.94
C HIS A 893 15.61 14.05 6.98
N HIS A 894 16.00 13.59 8.17
CA HIS A 894 15.08 13.40 9.30
C HIS A 894 15.78 13.65 10.66
N LEU A 895 15.00 13.92 11.71
CA LEU A 895 15.51 14.11 13.07
C LEU A 895 16.05 12.80 13.67
N LEU A 896 16.88 12.92 14.70
CA LEU A 896 17.58 11.77 15.30
C LEU A 896 16.82 11.18 16.49
N GLY A 897 16.33 9.95 16.30
CA GLY A 897 15.66 9.15 17.31
C GLY A 897 14.16 9.08 17.09
N GLY A 898 13.46 10.21 16.93
CA GLY A 898 12.03 10.28 16.59
C GLY A 898 11.08 9.64 17.63
N VAL A 899 9.77 9.92 17.50
CA VAL A 899 8.75 9.33 18.40
C VAL A 899 8.44 7.86 18.09
N ASP A 900 8.87 7.35 16.94
CA ASP A 900 8.47 6.05 16.41
C ASP A 900 9.65 5.28 15.76
N ARG A 901 9.37 4.21 15.02
CA ARG A 901 10.40 3.43 14.29
C ARG A 901 10.75 3.98 12.90
N SER A 902 9.90 4.83 12.34
CA SER A 902 10.04 5.47 11.03
C SER A 902 11.00 6.65 11.07
N GLN A 903 11.13 7.32 12.23
CA GLN A 903 11.92 8.55 12.43
C GLN A 903 11.25 9.82 11.89
N ARG A 904 9.93 9.93 12.09
CA ARG A 904 9.18 11.15 11.78
C ARG A 904 9.77 12.37 12.50
N GLY A 905 9.71 13.53 11.83
CA GLY A 905 10.37 14.77 12.26
C GLY A 905 9.52 15.68 13.15
N GLY A 906 9.70 16.98 12.98
CA GLY A 906 8.88 18.01 13.64
C GLY A 906 9.16 18.25 15.12
N LYS A 907 8.38 19.19 15.68
CA LYS A 907 8.33 19.57 17.09
C LYS A 907 8.08 18.37 18.00
N ALA A 908 7.21 17.46 17.57
CA ALA A 908 6.88 16.24 18.33
C ALA A 908 8.09 15.32 18.54
N ALA A 909 9.03 15.25 17.59
CA ALA A 909 10.27 14.49 17.73
C ALA A 909 11.37 15.26 18.49
N ALA A 910 11.37 16.58 18.42
CA ALA A 910 12.46 17.42 18.89
C ALA A 910 12.76 17.32 20.41
N ALA A 911 11.82 16.85 21.23
CA ALA A 911 12.00 16.65 22.66
C ALA A 911 12.74 15.34 23.05
N PHE A 912 13.04 14.45 22.11
CA PHE A 912 13.42 13.06 22.41
C PHE A 912 14.81 12.64 21.91
N PHE A 913 15.35 11.59 22.53
CA PHE A 913 16.59 10.88 22.18
C PHE A 913 17.80 11.81 22.03
N GLU A 914 18.66 11.65 21.03
CA GLU A 914 19.81 12.54 20.84
C GLU A 914 19.40 14.00 20.58
N TRP A 915 18.21 14.20 19.99
CA TRP A 915 17.75 15.53 19.64
C TRP A 915 17.36 16.35 20.88
N GLY A 916 16.46 15.87 21.74
CA GLY A 916 15.99 16.60 22.94
C GLY A 916 16.33 15.97 24.29
N GLY A 917 17.13 14.91 24.31
CA GLY A 917 17.70 14.30 25.51
C GLY A 917 16.83 13.28 26.25
N ARG A 918 15.53 13.22 25.95
CA ARG A 918 14.54 12.46 26.75
C ARG A 918 14.13 11.15 26.11
N ASN A 919 13.85 10.15 26.94
CA ASN A 919 13.08 8.96 26.56
C ASN A 919 11.60 9.31 26.31
N LEU A 920 10.85 8.38 25.72
CA LEU A 920 9.38 8.49 25.51
C LEU A 920 8.57 8.53 26.82
N ASP A 921 9.17 8.22 27.98
CA ASP A 921 8.57 8.41 29.30
C ASP A 921 8.91 9.78 29.94
N GLY A 922 9.63 10.64 29.20
CA GLY A 922 10.05 11.97 29.62
C GLY A 922 11.35 12.02 30.42
N GLN A 923 11.93 10.89 30.83
CA GLN A 923 13.19 10.89 31.59
C GLN A 923 14.38 11.25 30.71
N SER A 924 15.28 12.11 31.19
CA SER A 924 16.53 12.42 30.47
C SER A 924 17.54 11.29 30.68
N GLU A 925 17.89 10.59 29.59
CA GLU A 925 19.01 9.64 29.56
C GLU A 925 20.25 10.23 28.84
N PHE A 926 20.20 11.50 28.43
CA PHE A 926 21.23 12.11 27.57
C PHE A 926 22.66 11.93 28.09
N ALA A 927 22.95 12.32 29.34
CA ALA A 927 24.29 12.21 29.91
C ALA A 927 24.83 10.77 29.98
N VAL A 928 23.93 9.78 30.08
CA VAL A 928 24.26 8.34 30.10
C VAL A 928 24.48 7.80 28.69
N LYS A 929 23.68 8.26 27.72
CA LYS A 929 23.70 7.80 26.32
C LYS A 929 24.72 8.53 25.46
N ARG A 930 25.13 9.74 25.88
CA ARG A 930 26.01 10.68 25.19
C ARG A 930 27.04 11.29 26.17
N PRO A 931 27.86 10.44 26.83
CA PRO A 931 28.90 10.94 27.74
C PRO A 931 29.87 11.88 27.00
N GLY A 932 30.20 13.00 27.64
CA GLY A 932 31.09 14.02 27.07
C GLY A 932 30.46 14.94 26.02
N TRP A 933 29.17 14.81 25.71
CA TRP A 933 28.42 15.80 24.93
C TRP A 933 27.91 16.89 25.89
N ALA A 934 27.99 18.17 25.50
CA ALA A 934 27.62 19.27 26.39
C ALA A 934 26.11 19.35 26.67
N LYS A 935 25.26 19.04 25.66
CA LYS A 935 23.80 19.08 25.74
C LYS A 935 23.14 18.39 24.53
N PRO A 936 21.84 18.06 24.59
CA PRO A 936 21.05 17.63 23.44
C PRO A 936 21.17 18.58 22.25
N ILE A 937 20.96 18.07 21.02
CA ILE A 937 21.09 18.87 19.80
C ILE A 937 20.12 20.05 19.82
N HIS A 938 18.86 19.86 20.21
CA HIS A 938 17.87 20.94 20.31
C HIS A 938 18.35 22.08 21.21
N ASP A 939 18.82 21.75 22.42
CA ASP A 939 19.31 22.73 23.40
C ASP A 939 20.56 23.49 22.89
N LEU A 940 21.38 22.85 22.05
CA LEU A 940 22.49 23.47 21.33
C LEU A 940 21.98 24.42 20.23
N LEU A 941 21.03 23.99 19.40
CA LEU A 941 20.42 24.83 18.36
C LEU A 941 19.73 26.06 18.99
N VAL A 942 19.07 25.90 20.15
CA VAL A 942 18.45 27.00 20.90
C VAL A 942 19.52 27.96 21.44
N GLN A 943 20.58 27.46 22.08
CA GLN A 943 21.69 28.29 22.60
C GLN A 943 22.29 29.22 21.54
N HIS A 944 22.48 28.74 20.31
CA HIS A 944 23.15 29.49 19.25
C HIS A 944 22.19 30.25 18.31
N ASN A 945 20.95 30.48 18.77
CA ASN A 945 19.91 31.25 18.06
C ASN A 945 19.58 30.70 16.66
N VAL A 946 19.54 29.38 16.50
CA VAL A 946 19.16 28.74 15.22
C VAL A 946 17.76 29.17 14.80
N SER A 947 17.62 29.39 13.49
CA SER A 947 16.44 30.01 12.89
C SER A 947 15.43 28.96 12.45
N ILE A 948 15.90 27.94 11.73
CA ILE A 948 15.05 26.94 11.10
C ILE A 948 15.81 25.63 10.87
N VAL A 949 15.12 24.51 11.08
CA VAL A 949 15.55 23.16 10.73
C VAL A 949 14.64 22.67 9.60
N PHE A 950 15.19 22.51 8.41
CA PHE A 950 14.52 21.90 7.26
C PHE A 950 14.75 20.39 7.25
N HIS A 951 13.67 19.62 7.09
CA HIS A 951 13.75 18.16 6.95
C HIS A 951 12.73 17.57 5.96
N GLY A 952 12.94 16.32 5.53
CA GLY A 952 12.10 15.62 4.57
C GLY A 952 11.28 14.49 5.20
N HIS A 953 11.34 13.31 4.57
CA HIS A 953 10.82 11.99 4.97
C HIS A 953 9.29 11.83 4.96
N ASP A 954 8.55 12.92 5.16
CA ASP A 954 7.13 12.86 5.51
C ASP A 954 6.18 13.30 4.39
N HIS A 955 6.72 13.78 3.27
CA HIS A 955 6.02 14.14 2.00
C HIS A 955 4.90 15.19 2.17
N LEU A 956 4.99 16.01 3.22
CA LEU A 956 4.03 17.05 3.60
C LEU A 956 4.74 18.40 3.75
N TYR A 957 3.96 19.43 4.08
CA TYR A 957 4.45 20.74 4.53
C TYR A 957 3.80 21.10 5.88
N PRO A 958 4.19 20.49 7.01
CA PRO A 958 4.03 21.06 8.33
C PRO A 958 5.11 22.11 8.63
N LYS A 959 4.67 23.28 9.11
CA LYS A 959 5.48 24.32 9.76
C LYS A 959 5.08 24.38 11.24
N GLU A 960 6.02 24.04 12.11
CA GLU A 960 5.88 24.06 13.56
C GLU A 960 6.95 24.95 14.20
N GLU A 961 6.73 25.41 15.44
CA GLU A 961 7.71 26.17 16.23
C GLU A 961 7.87 25.59 17.64
N LEU A 962 9.12 25.49 18.07
CA LEU A 962 9.54 25.08 19.41
C LEU A 962 10.75 25.92 19.83
N ASP A 963 10.67 26.57 20.99
CA ASP A 963 11.76 27.32 21.63
C ASP A 963 12.45 28.33 20.68
N GLY A 964 11.61 28.98 19.86
CA GLY A 964 11.99 29.98 18.87
C GLY A 964 12.66 29.42 17.61
N ILE A 965 12.75 28.11 17.43
CA ILE A 965 13.21 27.44 16.21
C ILE A 965 11.99 27.01 15.39
N THR A 966 11.97 27.31 14.09
CA THR A 966 11.00 26.70 13.17
C THR A 966 11.46 25.30 12.77
N TYR A 967 10.59 24.31 12.92
CA TYR A 967 10.73 22.98 12.30
C TYR A 967 9.86 22.96 11.05
N GLN A 968 10.51 22.82 9.89
CA GLN A 968 9.87 22.88 8.58
C GLN A 968 10.12 21.58 7.82
N CYS A 969 9.09 20.75 7.76
CA CYS A 969 9.11 19.64 6.80
C CYS A 969 8.97 20.22 5.38
N VAL A 970 9.76 19.68 4.46
CA VAL A 970 9.85 20.12 3.07
C VAL A 970 9.05 19.15 2.20
N PRO A 971 8.14 19.65 1.34
CA PRO A 971 7.22 18.82 0.58
C PRO A 971 7.92 18.13 -0.59
N GLN A 972 7.36 16.98 -0.98
CA GLN A 972 7.85 16.23 -2.14
C GLN A 972 7.53 17.00 -3.43
N PRO A 973 8.53 17.34 -4.27
CA PRO A 973 8.38 18.25 -5.41
C PRO A 973 7.54 17.68 -6.55
N SER A 974 7.27 16.38 -6.55
CA SER A 974 6.67 15.62 -7.64
C SER A 974 5.29 15.02 -7.32
N HIS A 975 4.89 15.00 -6.04
CA HIS A 975 3.75 14.20 -5.60
C HIS A 975 2.40 14.84 -5.95
N SER A 976 1.83 14.39 -7.07
CA SER A 976 0.57 14.91 -7.63
C SER A 976 -0.70 14.71 -6.77
N ARG A 977 -0.62 14.02 -5.62
CA ARG A 977 -1.77 13.68 -4.76
C ARG A 977 -1.51 13.83 -3.24
N GLY A 978 -0.41 14.49 -2.84
CA GLY A 978 -0.07 14.66 -1.42
C GLY A 978 -1.17 15.39 -0.65
N GLY A 979 -1.56 14.84 0.50
CA GLY A 979 -2.65 15.37 1.32
C GLY A 979 -2.45 15.03 2.80
N ILE A 980 -2.95 15.89 3.68
CA ILE A 980 -2.58 15.98 5.10
C ILE A 980 -3.14 14.85 6.01
N ARG A 981 -3.61 13.74 5.44
CA ARG A 981 -4.33 12.69 6.20
C ARG A 981 -3.47 12.04 7.26
N ASP A 982 -2.21 11.80 6.93
CA ASP A 982 -1.31 11.01 7.76
C ASP A 982 -0.51 11.90 8.74
N ALA A 983 -0.70 13.22 8.68
CA ALA A 983 0.06 14.22 9.44
C ALA A 983 -0.02 13.99 10.96
N ALA A 984 -1.23 13.75 11.48
CA ALA A 984 -1.46 13.51 12.90
C ALA A 984 -0.91 12.15 13.38
N GLU A 985 -0.79 11.15 12.48
CA GLU A 985 -0.09 9.88 12.76
C GLU A 985 1.42 10.11 12.83
N TYR A 986 1.96 10.97 11.97
CA TYR A 986 3.40 11.27 11.91
C TYR A 986 3.86 12.22 13.02
N GLY A 987 2.93 12.80 13.80
CA GLY A 987 3.20 13.63 14.96
C GLY A 987 2.78 15.10 14.81
N TYR A 988 2.49 15.54 13.59
CA TYR A 988 2.07 16.90 13.27
C TYR A 988 0.61 17.12 13.67
N LYS A 989 0.43 17.72 14.84
CA LYS A 989 -0.89 17.98 15.45
C LYS A 989 -1.26 19.46 15.44
N ASP A 990 -0.25 20.32 15.47
CA ASP A 990 -0.36 21.77 15.56
C ASP A 990 0.35 22.45 14.37
N GLY A 991 0.25 23.78 14.28
CA GLY A 991 0.93 24.56 13.25
C GLY A 991 0.22 24.54 11.89
N VAL A 992 0.94 24.94 10.83
CA VAL A 992 0.37 25.01 9.47
C VAL A 992 0.76 23.77 8.70
N ILE A 993 -0.23 22.92 8.38
CA ILE A 993 -0.03 21.63 7.71
C ILE A 993 -0.68 21.66 6.34
N LEU A 994 0.11 21.53 5.27
CA LEU A 994 -0.34 21.46 3.87
C LEU A 994 0.19 20.20 3.18
N GLY A 995 -0.51 19.76 2.12
CA GLY A 995 -0.09 18.62 1.30
C GLY A 995 0.83 19.01 0.14
N SER A 996 1.68 18.08 -0.29
CA SER A 996 2.51 18.17 -1.51
C SER A 996 1.67 18.41 -2.79
N SER A 997 2.21 18.85 -3.91
CA SER A 997 3.61 19.07 -4.30
C SER A 997 3.95 20.55 -4.51
N GLY A 998 5.24 20.84 -4.61
CA GLY A 998 5.82 22.18 -4.76
C GLY A 998 7.22 22.23 -4.15
N HIS A 999 7.80 23.41 -4.06
CA HIS A 999 9.09 23.64 -3.40
C HIS A 999 8.99 24.78 -2.38
N ILE A 1000 9.96 24.88 -1.48
CA ILE A 1000 10.11 26.04 -0.60
C ILE A 1000 11.03 27.05 -1.29
N ARG A 1001 10.63 28.32 -1.28
CA ARG A 1001 11.47 29.48 -1.61
C ARG A 1001 11.77 30.24 -0.32
N VAL A 1002 13.02 30.61 -0.11
CA VAL A 1002 13.44 31.44 1.02
C VAL A 1002 14.13 32.69 0.49
N THR A 1003 13.55 33.86 0.77
CA THR A 1003 14.14 35.17 0.45
C THR A 1003 14.78 35.74 1.71
N VAL A 1004 16.11 35.75 1.76
CA VAL A 1004 16.89 36.29 2.87
C VAL A 1004 17.17 37.78 2.61
N SER A 1005 16.99 38.60 3.65
CA SER A 1005 17.28 40.03 3.63
C SER A 1005 17.88 40.50 4.97
N PRO A 1006 18.44 41.71 5.06
CA PRO A 1006 19.01 42.23 6.30
C PRO A 1006 18.07 42.35 7.50
N VAL A 1007 16.75 42.27 7.26
CA VAL A 1007 15.68 42.51 8.26
C VAL A 1007 14.89 41.23 8.58
N ALA A 1008 14.58 40.41 7.56
CA ALA A 1008 13.91 39.12 7.74
C ALA A 1008 14.32 38.09 6.67
N ALA A 1009 14.24 36.80 7.02
CA ALA A 1009 14.25 35.69 6.07
C ALA A 1009 12.80 35.20 5.85
N LYS A 1010 12.24 35.50 4.68
CA LYS A 1010 10.87 35.14 4.29
C LYS A 1010 10.85 33.75 3.68
N VAL A 1011 9.97 32.87 4.17
CA VAL A 1011 9.77 31.51 3.68
C VAL A 1011 8.40 31.38 3.00
N ASP A 1012 8.40 31.02 1.72
CA ASP A 1012 7.21 30.83 0.87
C ASP A 1012 7.09 29.36 0.43
N TYR A 1013 5.91 28.77 0.56
CA TYR A 1013 5.59 27.48 -0.09
C TYR A 1013 4.97 27.70 -1.46
N VAL A 1014 5.72 27.39 -2.52
CA VAL A 1014 5.30 27.57 -3.92
C VAL A 1014 4.72 26.26 -4.47
N LYS A 1015 3.44 26.29 -4.89
CA LYS A 1015 2.73 25.09 -5.38
C LYS A 1015 2.96 24.81 -6.86
N SER A 1016 3.11 23.54 -7.19
CA SER A 1016 3.23 23.05 -8.56
C SER A 1016 1.98 22.27 -8.97
N ILE A 1017 1.28 22.76 -9.99
CA ILE A 1017 -0.03 22.26 -10.42
C ILE A 1017 -0.01 22.14 -11.95
N LEU A 1018 -0.45 21.03 -12.53
CA LEU A 1018 -0.50 20.85 -13.99
C LEU A 1018 -1.66 21.67 -14.61
N PRO A 1019 -1.60 22.10 -15.88
CA PRO A 1019 -2.60 23.01 -16.48
C PRO A 1019 -4.05 22.54 -16.33
N GLY A 1020 -4.31 21.25 -16.59
CA GLY A 1020 -5.64 20.64 -16.42
C GLY A 1020 -6.09 20.40 -14.97
N ALA A 1021 -5.40 20.99 -13.99
CA ALA A 1021 -5.70 20.94 -12.56
C ALA A 1021 -5.60 22.32 -11.88
N GLU A 1022 -5.46 23.40 -12.67
CA GLU A 1022 -5.53 24.79 -12.21
C GLU A 1022 -7.00 25.25 -12.19
N SER A 1023 -7.36 26.11 -11.24
CA SER A 1023 -8.72 26.67 -11.08
C SER A 1023 -8.68 28.08 -10.49
N ASN A 1024 -9.85 28.73 -10.37
CA ASN A 1024 -9.98 29.92 -9.53
C ASN A 1024 -9.47 29.59 -8.11
N GLY A 1025 -8.63 30.46 -7.55
CA GLY A 1025 -7.94 30.25 -6.27
C GLY A 1025 -6.78 29.24 -6.26
N ARG A 1026 -6.52 28.49 -7.35
CA ARG A 1026 -5.50 27.42 -7.39
C ARG A 1026 -4.72 27.43 -8.70
N LYS A 1027 -3.60 28.15 -8.75
CA LYS A 1027 -2.76 28.32 -9.96
C LYS A 1027 -1.34 27.83 -9.74
N ASN A 1028 -0.66 27.42 -10.81
CA ASN A 1028 0.75 27.04 -10.74
C ASN A 1028 1.63 28.22 -10.33
N GLY A 1029 2.62 27.98 -9.47
CA GLY A 1029 3.51 29.02 -8.95
C GLY A 1029 2.88 29.89 -7.86
N MET A 1030 1.63 29.62 -7.45
CA MET A 1030 1.03 30.32 -6.30
C MET A 1030 1.81 30.03 -5.02
N THR A 1031 1.95 31.04 -4.16
CA THR A 1031 2.38 30.85 -2.78
C THR A 1031 1.16 30.41 -1.96
N ALA A 1032 1.20 29.20 -1.39
CA ALA A 1032 0.10 28.65 -0.59
C ALA A 1032 0.25 28.85 0.93
N HIS A 1033 1.46 29.15 1.38
CA HIS A 1033 1.77 29.61 2.73
C HIS A 1033 3.01 30.51 2.70
N SER A 1034 3.09 31.46 3.62
CA SER A 1034 4.13 32.48 3.67
C SER A 1034 4.34 32.93 5.10
N TYR A 1035 5.59 32.98 5.58
CA TYR A 1035 5.94 33.50 6.90
C TYR A 1035 7.32 34.15 6.90
N ASN A 1036 7.58 35.01 7.89
CA ASN A 1036 8.89 35.63 8.09
C ASN A 1036 9.57 35.01 9.31
N ILE A 1037 10.87 34.77 9.22
CA ILE A 1037 11.76 34.63 10.36
C ILE A 1037 12.49 35.97 10.52
N ASN A 1038 12.22 36.66 11.62
CA ASN A 1038 12.94 37.88 11.98
C ASN A 1038 14.34 37.52 12.49
N SER A 1039 15.32 38.40 12.30
CA SER A 1039 16.65 38.22 12.91
C SER A 1039 16.53 38.25 14.44
N LYS A 1040 16.99 37.19 15.11
CA LYS A 1040 17.31 37.25 16.54
C LYS A 1040 18.63 38.02 16.69
N GLN A 1041 18.70 38.88 17.71
CA GLN A 1041 19.97 39.44 18.18
C GLN A 1041 20.66 38.44 19.11
#